data_AF-A0A956K8K9-F1
#
_entry.id   AF-A0A956K8K9-F1
#
_cell.length_a   1.000
_cell.length_b   1.000
_cell.length_c   1.000
_cell.angle_alpha   90.00
_cell.angle_beta   90.00
_cell.angle_gamma   90.00
#
_symmetry.space_group_name_H-M   'P 1'
#
loop_
_entity.id
_entity.type
_entity.pdbx_description
1 polymer ?
#
loop_
_entity_poly.entity_id
_entity_poly.type
_entity_poly.pdbx_seq_one_letter_code
_entity_poly.pdbx_strand_id
1 'polypeptide(L)'
;MDPNGVAVAQTTGTRLSFAVGLATLDRSRDAAGKVRQWTLEVVPQGAALVGLQADHVEATVIGPGRITLAALRSRIDTILGPNGSFLKIYGEDKDGEARLRLEVNDIVAAETIDMHGLLDGVLGDVEQDGGVDPRDFRPFTAYTLFSKKQDLGYTVSLHLSSLRVGAINVAIGPGVMLGPSIPAVHLGVAVTGSIKLEIAGVTLATAKLRGGKFDCEVGLTLSPDGVPMFAAKATDSPLDIDISTAAKATLLLLLGIGGLIGGMSVTEWIEHELNEVVAKTFANLSRDTTTVARILMLLFGAHLSYKPFRIEGDSLLFEHIAPLEPDLQPTPGYAGAIGRSVNQLGPTEVQFLPHTLGDTWRNDNLRKIDHIVVVMMENRSYDHVLGYRARAPINDGADGLVDGLIAAVEAAPGGPYDVRPLSQAGFPPNAAGLKTRLPKSVPHELEDVQKQLALRAPGPNGRTINSPKGFVDEFIPRIGSDPMGVVPNDVLGYYEAADLPFYAYLAENYAYSDHYFCAHPGPTLPNRMYSLTGDVQHDRYDFPLLDNNNSDNFLLSRATTIYDVLARKGLGFRVYESTPSVTMLRMFARYASDNVNIVPLDRLAADVARGDLPAFTAIEPQMHAHPEDDDHPDADMHRGQQFIKRIYDTLTSNQALWQKT
;
A
#
# COMPACT_ATOMS: atom_id res chain seq x y z
N MET A 1 33.28 18.28 3.08
CA MET A 1 33.72 18.60 4.45
C MET A 1 32.60 18.24 5.41
N ASP A 2 32.92 17.76 6.61
CA ASP A 2 31.93 17.63 7.69
C ASP A 2 31.55 19.02 8.26
N PRO A 3 30.52 19.12 9.11
CA PRO A 3 30.08 20.41 9.67
C PRO A 3 31.09 21.12 10.58
N ASN A 4 32.22 20.49 10.92
CA ASN A 4 33.33 21.09 11.65
C ASN A 4 34.46 21.55 10.72
N GLY A 5 34.26 21.49 9.39
CA GLY A 5 35.26 21.88 8.40
C GLY A 5 36.36 20.83 8.19
N VAL A 6 36.17 19.59 8.63
CA VAL A 6 37.17 18.53 8.41
C VAL A 6 36.92 17.86 7.06
N ALA A 7 38.00 17.67 6.30
CA ALA A 7 37.96 16.91 5.05
C ALA A 7 37.72 15.42 5.35
N VAL A 8 36.50 14.97 5.06
CA VAL A 8 36.08 13.57 5.18
C VAL A 8 36.45 12.70 3.98
N ALA A 9 36.52 13.31 2.79
CA ALA A 9 36.93 12.67 1.54
C ALA A 9 37.29 13.74 0.51
N GLN A 10 38.17 13.40 -0.44
CA GLN A 10 38.59 14.27 -1.53
C GLN A 10 38.80 13.45 -2.80
N THR A 11 38.52 14.04 -3.96
CA THR A 11 38.79 13.45 -5.27
C THR A 11 39.36 14.52 -6.20
N THR A 12 40.15 14.09 -7.18
CA THR A 12 40.57 14.91 -8.33
C THR A 12 39.85 14.47 -9.62
N GLY A 13 39.03 13.42 -9.56
CA GLY A 13 38.23 12.91 -10.68
C GLY A 13 36.80 13.45 -10.69
N THR A 14 36.00 13.00 -11.66
CA THR A 14 34.60 13.41 -11.84
C THR A 14 33.62 12.75 -10.85
N ARG A 15 34.10 11.90 -9.94
CA ARG A 15 33.27 11.16 -8.97
C ARG A 15 33.93 11.16 -7.59
N LEU A 16 33.13 11.44 -6.56
CA LEU A 16 33.50 11.37 -5.14
C LEU A 16 32.56 10.37 -4.44
N SER A 17 33.12 9.38 -3.73
CA SER A 17 32.37 8.41 -2.93
C SER A 17 33.16 8.05 -1.68
N PHE A 18 32.50 8.03 -0.51
CA PHE A 18 33.13 7.67 0.76
C PHE A 18 32.09 7.12 1.75
N ALA A 19 32.53 6.29 2.70
CA ALA A 19 31.66 5.74 3.73
C ALA A 19 31.49 6.75 4.89
N VAL A 20 30.25 6.91 5.37
CA VAL A 20 29.94 7.72 6.56
C VAL A 20 29.96 6.83 7.80
N GLY A 21 31.06 6.85 8.55
CA GLY A 21 31.16 6.15 9.83
C GLY A 21 30.45 6.88 10.97
N LEU A 22 30.20 6.20 12.10
CA LEU A 22 29.53 6.76 13.29
C LEU A 22 30.16 8.07 13.77
N ALA A 23 31.49 8.13 13.86
CA ALA A 23 32.20 9.36 14.26
C ALA A 23 31.98 10.54 13.30
N THR A 24 31.68 10.27 12.04
CA THR A 24 31.36 11.29 11.03
C THR A 24 29.87 11.66 11.10
N LEU A 25 29.00 10.68 11.37
CA LEU A 25 27.58 10.90 11.62
C LEU A 25 27.33 11.72 12.90
N ASP A 26 28.09 11.47 13.97
CA ASP A 26 28.01 12.22 15.23
C ASP A 26 28.35 13.70 15.01
N ARG A 27 29.31 13.98 14.13
CA ARG A 27 29.67 15.36 13.72
C ARG A 27 28.61 16.02 12.85
N SER A 28 27.72 15.21 12.26
CA SER A 28 26.57 15.64 11.47
C SER A 28 25.37 16.01 12.32
N ARG A 29 25.47 15.90 13.64
CA ARG A 29 24.42 16.28 14.58
C ARG A 29 25.00 17.17 15.68
N ASP A 30 24.19 18.05 16.24
CA ASP A 30 24.57 18.80 17.44
C ASP A 30 24.28 17.99 18.71
N ALA A 31 24.62 18.56 19.87
CA ALA A 31 24.40 17.92 21.17
C ALA A 31 22.92 17.65 21.50
N ALA A 32 21.98 18.26 20.76
CA ALA A 32 20.54 18.03 20.87
C ALA A 32 20.00 17.07 19.80
N GLY A 33 20.90 16.46 18.99
CA GLY A 33 20.55 15.50 17.93
C GLY A 33 20.10 16.14 16.61
N LYS A 34 20.11 17.47 16.50
CA LYS A 34 19.68 18.19 15.30
C LYS A 34 20.73 18.10 14.20
N VAL A 35 20.28 17.85 12.96
CA VAL A 35 21.16 17.71 11.78
C VAL A 35 21.93 19.00 11.50
N ARG A 36 23.23 18.85 11.24
CA ARG A 36 24.16 19.92 10.88
C ARG A 36 24.54 19.77 9.40
N GLN A 37 24.58 20.89 8.69
CA GLN A 37 24.78 20.93 7.24
C GLN A 37 26.23 20.62 6.85
N TRP A 38 26.38 19.82 5.81
CA TRP A 38 27.67 19.49 5.21
C TRP A 38 27.97 20.45 4.05
N THR A 39 29.24 20.63 3.74
CA THR A 39 29.66 21.49 2.63
C THR A 39 30.51 20.71 1.64
N LEU A 40 30.19 20.83 0.34
CA LEU A 40 31.04 20.38 -0.75
C LEU A 40 31.85 21.58 -1.24
N GLU A 41 33.17 21.48 -1.18
CA GLU A 41 34.07 22.51 -1.71
C GLU A 41 34.66 22.01 -3.02
N VAL A 42 34.42 22.74 -4.11
CA VAL A 42 34.97 22.44 -5.44
C VAL A 42 36.03 23.49 -5.76
N VAL A 43 37.29 23.05 -5.85
CA VAL A 43 38.41 23.93 -6.18
C VAL A 43 38.82 23.67 -7.64
N PRO A 44 38.57 24.60 -8.57
CA PRO A 44 39.01 24.45 -9.95
C PRO A 44 40.54 24.53 -10.02
N GLN A 45 41.19 23.53 -10.64
CA GLN A 45 42.61 23.62 -10.96
C GLN A 45 42.80 24.39 -12.27
N GLY A 46 43.29 25.63 -12.18
CA GLY A 46 43.65 26.46 -13.33
C GLY A 46 42.86 27.77 -13.41
N ALA A 47 43.52 28.81 -13.95
CA ALA A 47 43.01 30.18 -13.98
C ALA A 47 41.58 30.29 -14.53
N ALA A 48 40.78 31.13 -13.88
CA ALA A 48 39.39 31.41 -14.23
C ALA A 48 39.22 31.70 -15.74
N LEU A 49 38.61 30.76 -16.45
CA LEU A 49 38.07 31.00 -17.77
C LEU A 49 36.69 31.63 -17.60
N VAL A 50 36.66 32.95 -17.79
CA VAL A 50 35.42 33.72 -17.92
C VAL A 50 34.58 33.09 -19.04
N GLY A 51 33.42 32.54 -18.70
CA GLY A 51 32.41 32.09 -19.67
C GLY A 51 32.00 30.61 -19.64
N LEU A 52 32.53 29.78 -18.74
CA LEU A 52 31.99 28.42 -18.53
C LEU A 52 31.00 28.43 -17.36
N GLN A 53 29.71 28.27 -17.65
CA GLN A 53 28.73 27.85 -16.65
C GLN A 53 29.15 26.47 -16.16
N ALA A 54 29.27 26.28 -14.84
CA ALA A 54 29.52 24.95 -14.29
C ALA A 54 28.30 24.08 -14.62
N ASP A 55 28.46 23.13 -15.52
CA ASP A 55 27.46 22.11 -15.80
C ASP A 55 27.30 21.27 -14.53
N HIS A 56 26.27 21.59 -13.75
CA HIS A 56 25.70 20.95 -12.56
C HIS A 56 26.54 19.92 -11.77
N VAL A 57 26.62 20.11 -10.45
CA VAL A 57 27.07 19.08 -9.50
C VAL A 57 25.85 18.32 -8.98
N GLU A 58 25.76 17.03 -9.25
CA GLU A 58 24.72 16.15 -8.72
C GLU A 58 25.24 15.34 -7.53
N ALA A 59 24.48 15.32 -6.43
CA ALA A 59 24.82 14.57 -5.22
C ALA A 59 23.70 13.59 -4.88
N THR A 60 24.02 12.29 -4.90
CA THR A 60 23.07 11.22 -4.57
C THR A 60 23.41 10.67 -3.18
N VAL A 61 22.47 10.76 -2.24
CA VAL A 61 22.59 10.10 -0.93
C VAL A 61 22.15 8.65 -1.08
N ILE A 62 23.03 7.71 -0.76
CA ILE A 62 22.74 6.28 -0.76
C ILE A 62 22.51 5.86 0.68
N GLY A 63 21.27 5.51 1.02
CA GLY A 63 20.89 5.03 2.34
C GLY A 63 20.86 3.50 2.39
N PRO A 64 21.25 2.86 3.51
CA PRO A 64 20.95 1.46 3.72
C PRO A 64 19.45 1.32 4.07
N GLY A 65 18.68 0.71 3.18
CA GLY A 65 17.35 0.22 3.47
C GLY A 65 17.45 -1.14 4.16
N ARG A 66 16.58 -1.39 5.14
CA ARG A 66 16.50 -2.68 5.83
C ARG A 66 15.07 -3.19 5.77
N ILE A 67 14.89 -4.39 5.23
CA ILE A 67 13.64 -5.15 5.31
C ILE A 67 13.93 -6.42 6.10
N THR A 68 13.15 -6.70 7.14
CA THR A 68 13.33 -7.93 7.92
C THR A 68 12.86 -9.15 7.12
N LEU A 69 13.46 -10.32 7.33
CA LEU A 69 13.02 -11.57 6.69
C LEU A 69 11.60 -11.94 7.13
N ALA A 70 11.26 -11.61 8.38
CA ALA A 70 9.89 -11.64 8.86
C ALA A 70 9.02 -10.82 7.91
N ALA A 71 9.40 -9.57 7.59
CA ALA A 71 8.59 -8.65 6.79
C ALA A 71 8.08 -9.25 5.49
N LEU A 72 9.04 -9.79 4.76
CA LEU A 72 8.83 -10.47 3.51
C LEU A 72 7.96 -11.72 3.67
N ARG A 73 8.14 -12.48 4.76
CA ARG A 73 7.30 -13.64 5.06
C ARG A 73 5.84 -13.27 5.30
N SER A 74 5.54 -12.15 5.97
CA SER A 74 4.14 -11.68 6.09
C SER A 74 3.53 -11.38 4.74
N ARG A 75 4.27 -10.68 3.88
CA ARG A 75 3.81 -10.35 2.53
C ARG A 75 3.51 -11.61 1.73
N ILE A 76 4.41 -12.58 1.78
CA ILE A 76 4.20 -13.91 1.19
C ILE A 76 2.93 -14.56 1.73
N ASP A 77 2.78 -14.64 3.05
CA ASP A 77 1.63 -15.29 3.67
C ASP A 77 0.32 -14.50 3.42
N THR A 78 0.41 -13.20 3.13
CA THR A 78 -0.73 -12.34 2.76
C THR A 78 -1.19 -12.60 1.34
N ILE A 79 -0.26 -12.86 0.42
CA ILE A 79 -0.53 -13.07 -1.00
C ILE A 79 -0.87 -14.54 -1.28
N LEU A 80 -0.10 -15.46 -0.72
CA LEU A 80 -0.17 -16.90 -1.03
C LEU A 80 -0.77 -17.74 0.09
N GLY A 81 -0.97 -17.16 1.28
CA GLY A 81 -1.34 -17.90 2.48
C GLY A 81 -0.13 -18.58 3.12
N PRO A 82 -0.21 -18.95 4.41
CA PRO A 82 0.81 -19.76 5.07
C PRO A 82 1.13 -21.01 4.23
N ASN A 83 2.39 -21.12 3.78
CA ASN A 83 2.89 -22.21 2.93
C ASN A 83 2.12 -22.40 1.61
N GLY A 84 1.59 -21.31 1.04
CA GLY A 84 0.85 -21.34 -0.21
C GLY A 84 -0.58 -21.83 -0.08
N SER A 85 -1.15 -21.87 1.13
CA SER A 85 -2.48 -22.44 1.41
C SER A 85 -3.64 -21.74 0.68
N PHE A 86 -3.46 -20.52 0.20
CA PHE A 86 -4.47 -19.85 -0.62
C PHE A 86 -4.43 -20.31 -2.07
N LEU A 87 -3.35 -20.94 -2.53
CA LEU A 87 -3.23 -21.48 -3.87
C LEU A 87 -3.53 -22.98 -3.88
N LYS A 88 -4.32 -23.40 -4.86
CA LYS A 88 -4.57 -24.80 -5.15
C LYS A 88 -4.15 -25.07 -6.59
N ILE A 89 -3.05 -25.79 -6.74
CA ILE A 89 -2.52 -26.20 -8.04
C ILE A 89 -2.69 -27.71 -8.20
N TYR A 90 -3.33 -28.13 -9.29
CA TYR A 90 -3.67 -29.53 -9.49
C TYR A 90 -3.68 -29.93 -10.97
N GLY A 91 -3.39 -31.19 -11.24
CA GLY A 91 -3.55 -31.77 -12.57
C GLY A 91 -4.99 -32.18 -12.83
N GLU A 92 -5.43 -32.01 -14.08
CA GLU A 92 -6.72 -32.44 -14.61
C GLU A 92 -6.51 -33.07 -15.99
N ASP A 93 -7.39 -34.00 -16.38
CA ASP A 93 -7.51 -34.45 -17.76
C ASP A 93 -8.88 -34.04 -18.27
N LYS A 94 -8.90 -33.27 -19.36
CA LYS A 94 -10.11 -32.76 -19.97
C LYS A 94 -9.97 -32.83 -21.48
N ASP A 95 -10.90 -33.52 -22.13
CA ASP A 95 -10.95 -33.69 -23.58
C ASP A 95 -9.68 -34.33 -24.21
N GLY A 96 -8.98 -35.19 -23.46
CA GLY A 96 -7.74 -35.84 -23.90
C GLY A 96 -6.50 -34.93 -23.82
N GLU A 97 -6.62 -33.79 -23.15
CA GLU A 97 -5.51 -32.91 -22.83
C GLU A 97 -5.15 -33.00 -21.35
N ALA A 98 -3.86 -33.16 -21.08
CA ALA A 98 -3.35 -33.01 -19.72
C ALA A 98 -3.23 -31.52 -19.40
N ARG A 99 -3.96 -31.06 -18.38
CA ARG A 99 -3.99 -29.67 -17.94
C ARG A 99 -3.43 -29.52 -16.53
N LEU A 100 -2.67 -28.45 -16.30
CA LEU A 100 -2.32 -27.97 -14.97
C LEU A 100 -3.23 -26.80 -14.63
N ARG A 101 -3.93 -26.89 -13.49
CA ARG A 101 -4.93 -25.92 -13.04
C ARG A 101 -4.41 -25.14 -11.83
N LEU A 102 -4.80 -23.87 -11.74
CA LEU A 102 -4.61 -22.99 -10.59
C LEU A 102 -5.98 -22.47 -10.12
N GLU A 103 -6.22 -22.52 -8.82
CA GLU A 103 -7.37 -21.91 -8.16
C GLU A 103 -6.88 -21.13 -6.94
N VAL A 104 -7.32 -19.88 -6.77
CA VAL A 104 -7.06 -19.08 -5.56
C VAL A 104 -8.27 -19.19 -4.64
N ASN A 105 -8.06 -19.78 -3.47
CA ASN A 105 -9.08 -20.10 -2.47
C ASN A 105 -9.15 -19.06 -1.34
N ASP A 106 -8.69 -17.84 -1.58
CA ASP A 106 -8.85 -16.70 -0.69
C ASP A 106 -9.35 -15.52 -1.52
N ILE A 107 -10.52 -15.00 -1.15
CA ILE A 107 -11.13 -13.85 -1.84
C ILE A 107 -10.18 -12.65 -1.79
N VAL A 108 -9.51 -12.48 -0.65
CA VAL A 108 -8.68 -11.30 -0.46
C VAL A 108 -7.45 -11.32 -1.35
N ALA A 109 -6.73 -12.45 -1.37
CA ALA A 109 -5.59 -12.66 -2.23
C ALA A 109 -5.97 -12.57 -3.71
N ALA A 110 -7.08 -13.20 -4.12
CA ALA A 110 -7.49 -13.23 -5.52
C ALA A 110 -7.70 -11.83 -6.11
N GLU A 111 -8.21 -10.90 -5.32
CA GLU A 111 -8.54 -9.56 -5.80
C GLU A 111 -7.47 -8.51 -5.48
N THR A 112 -6.25 -8.89 -5.04
CA THR A 112 -5.18 -7.91 -4.89
C THR A 112 -4.57 -7.54 -6.24
N ILE A 113 -4.23 -6.26 -6.43
CA ILE A 113 -3.51 -5.79 -7.63
C ILE A 113 -2.21 -6.60 -7.86
N ASP A 114 -1.57 -7.00 -6.76
CA ASP A 114 -0.40 -7.86 -6.72
C ASP A 114 -0.63 -9.23 -7.38
N MET A 115 -1.72 -9.93 -7.03
CA MET A 115 -2.04 -11.24 -7.61
C MET A 115 -2.49 -11.14 -9.07
N HIS A 116 -3.26 -10.11 -9.41
CA HIS A 116 -3.62 -9.85 -10.80
C HIS A 116 -2.37 -9.58 -11.66
N GLY A 117 -1.46 -8.69 -11.22
CA GLY A 117 -0.22 -8.41 -11.94
C GLY A 117 0.71 -9.62 -12.08
N LEU A 118 0.72 -10.52 -11.08
CA LEU A 118 1.44 -11.80 -11.16
C LEU A 118 0.85 -12.70 -12.25
N LEU A 119 -0.48 -12.86 -12.26
CA LEU A 119 -1.14 -13.88 -13.07
C LEU A 119 -1.46 -13.42 -14.49
N ASP A 120 -1.64 -12.13 -14.74
CA ASP A 120 -1.89 -11.58 -16.08
C ASP A 120 -0.82 -12.04 -17.09
N GLY A 121 0.46 -12.09 -16.67
CA GLY A 121 1.57 -12.53 -17.52
C GLY A 121 1.65 -14.06 -17.68
N VAL A 122 1.08 -14.83 -16.76
CA VAL A 122 1.15 -16.30 -16.76
C VAL A 122 -0.05 -16.92 -17.48
N LEU A 123 -1.23 -16.31 -17.35
CA LEU A 123 -2.48 -16.83 -17.87
C LEU A 123 -2.79 -16.37 -19.30
N GLY A 124 -2.19 -15.26 -19.74
CA GLY A 124 -2.45 -14.67 -21.06
C GLY A 124 -2.04 -15.55 -22.25
N ASP A 125 -1.06 -16.45 -22.06
CA ASP A 125 -0.48 -17.26 -23.13
C ASP A 125 -1.11 -18.65 -23.29
N VAL A 126 -2.09 -19.00 -22.45
CA VAL A 126 -2.69 -20.33 -22.40
C VAL A 126 -4.21 -20.24 -22.54
N GLU A 127 -4.79 -21.08 -23.40
CA GLU A 127 -6.24 -21.13 -23.63
C GLU A 127 -6.98 -21.50 -22.33
N GLN A 128 -7.95 -20.67 -21.96
CA GLN A 128 -8.77 -20.83 -20.77
C GLN A 128 -10.10 -21.52 -21.10
N ASP A 129 -10.75 -22.09 -20.08
CA ASP A 129 -12.08 -22.69 -20.26
C ASP A 129 -13.13 -21.63 -20.67
N GLY A 130 -14.19 -22.07 -21.33
CA GLY A 130 -15.29 -21.17 -21.74
C GLY A 130 -15.88 -20.38 -20.58
N GLY A 131 -15.90 -19.05 -20.71
CA GLY A 131 -16.40 -18.13 -19.68
C GLY A 131 -15.35 -17.68 -18.65
N VAL A 132 -14.10 -18.13 -18.76
CA VAL A 132 -12.98 -17.66 -17.95
C VAL A 132 -12.17 -16.64 -18.74
N ASP A 133 -12.18 -15.37 -18.31
CA ASP A 133 -11.31 -14.32 -18.87
C ASP A 133 -10.04 -14.22 -18.01
N PRO A 134 -8.84 -14.47 -18.56
CA PRO A 134 -7.59 -14.38 -17.80
C PRO A 134 -7.28 -12.95 -17.34
N ARG A 135 -7.90 -11.92 -17.93
CA ARG A 135 -7.76 -10.51 -17.53
C ARG A 135 -8.70 -10.10 -16.40
N ASP A 136 -9.67 -10.95 -16.07
CA ASP A 136 -10.59 -10.77 -14.96
C ASP A 136 -10.43 -11.93 -13.98
N PHE A 137 -9.30 -11.90 -13.27
CA PHE A 137 -8.99 -12.91 -12.27
C PHE A 137 -10.01 -12.89 -11.11
N ARG A 138 -10.51 -14.07 -10.71
CA ARG A 138 -11.61 -14.25 -9.75
C ARG A 138 -11.27 -15.36 -8.75
N PRO A 139 -11.70 -15.22 -7.49
CA PRO A 139 -11.53 -16.28 -6.50
C PRO A 139 -12.33 -17.53 -6.87
N PHE A 140 -11.85 -18.69 -6.42
CA PHE A 140 -12.48 -20.01 -6.64
C PHE A 140 -12.73 -20.36 -8.11
N THR A 141 -12.05 -19.68 -9.03
CA THR A 141 -12.11 -19.95 -10.47
C THR A 141 -10.88 -20.76 -10.86
N ALA A 142 -11.07 -21.82 -11.64
CA ALA A 142 -9.98 -22.69 -12.07
C ALA A 142 -9.39 -22.18 -13.40
N TYR A 143 -8.14 -21.72 -13.36
CA TYR A 143 -7.37 -21.23 -14.50
C TYR A 143 -6.41 -22.30 -15.03
N THR A 144 -6.22 -22.35 -16.35
CA THR A 144 -5.23 -23.24 -16.99
C THR A 144 -3.86 -22.56 -17.00
N LEU A 145 -2.90 -23.15 -16.31
CA LEU A 145 -1.48 -22.74 -16.35
C LEU A 145 -0.71 -23.39 -17.50
N PHE A 146 -1.15 -24.57 -17.92
CA PHE A 146 -0.51 -25.37 -18.95
C PHE A 146 -1.53 -26.35 -19.52
N SER A 147 -1.52 -26.53 -20.84
CA SER A 147 -2.21 -27.62 -21.52
C SER A 147 -1.27 -28.25 -22.54
N LYS A 148 -1.29 -29.58 -22.63
CA LYS A 148 -0.61 -30.30 -23.71
C LYS A 148 -1.51 -31.39 -24.25
N LYS A 149 -1.72 -31.32 -25.57
CA LYS A 149 -2.41 -32.36 -26.34
C LYS A 149 -1.54 -33.61 -26.42
N GLN A 150 -2.13 -34.75 -26.10
CA GLN A 150 -1.44 -36.01 -26.00
C GLN A 150 -1.51 -36.73 -27.35
N ASP A 151 -0.48 -36.57 -28.19
CA ASP A 151 -0.29 -37.45 -29.36
C ASP A 151 1.09 -38.09 -29.27
N LEU A 152 1.16 -39.19 -28.52
CA LEU A 152 2.40 -39.93 -28.25
C LEU A 152 2.73 -40.94 -29.37
N GLY A 153 2.12 -40.80 -30.56
CA GLY A 153 2.37 -41.65 -31.74
C GLY A 153 1.79 -43.06 -31.66
N TYR A 154 1.14 -43.39 -30.54
CA TYR A 154 0.40 -44.62 -30.26
C TYR A 154 -0.84 -44.22 -29.43
N THR A 155 -1.89 -45.05 -29.36
CA THR A 155 -3.17 -44.76 -28.66
C THR A 155 -3.05 -44.71 -27.13
N VAL A 156 -2.00 -44.06 -26.63
CA VAL A 156 -1.57 -43.99 -25.23
C VAL A 156 -1.91 -42.60 -24.70
N SER A 157 -2.70 -42.54 -23.63
CA SER A 157 -3.01 -41.31 -22.89
C SER A 157 -2.41 -41.32 -21.49
N LEU A 158 -2.06 -40.15 -20.98
CA LEU A 158 -1.43 -39.91 -19.70
C LEU A 158 -2.32 -39.01 -18.83
N HIS A 159 -2.91 -39.56 -17.78
CA HIS A 159 -3.81 -38.81 -16.91
C HIS A 159 -3.07 -38.26 -15.69
N LEU A 160 -3.12 -36.93 -15.54
CA LEU A 160 -2.53 -36.17 -14.43
C LEU A 160 -3.54 -35.86 -13.30
N SER A 161 -4.77 -36.36 -13.40
CA SER A 161 -5.92 -35.93 -12.57
C SER A 161 -5.76 -36.09 -11.06
N SER A 162 -4.79 -36.90 -10.60
CA SER A 162 -4.47 -37.06 -9.18
C SER A 162 -3.20 -36.34 -8.72
N LEU A 163 -2.52 -35.59 -9.61
CA LEU A 163 -1.42 -34.71 -9.24
C LEU A 163 -1.92 -33.51 -8.45
N ARG A 164 -1.28 -33.24 -7.32
CA ARG A 164 -1.56 -32.10 -6.45
C ARG A 164 -0.25 -31.47 -6.00
N VAL A 165 -0.19 -30.14 -6.07
CA VAL A 165 0.83 -29.39 -5.31
C VAL A 165 0.35 -29.30 -3.87
N GLY A 166 1.13 -29.85 -2.95
CA GLY A 166 0.76 -29.96 -1.54
C GLY A 166 1.12 -28.74 -0.71
N ALA A 167 2.37 -28.26 -0.82
CA ALA A 167 2.85 -27.07 -0.12
C ALA A 167 3.79 -26.27 -1.02
N ILE A 168 3.65 -24.95 -1.00
CA ILE A 168 4.58 -24.01 -1.62
C ILE A 168 5.33 -23.32 -0.48
N ASN A 169 6.55 -23.79 -0.23
CA ASN A 169 7.41 -23.25 0.81
C ASN A 169 8.23 -22.12 0.23
N VAL A 170 8.06 -20.91 0.74
CA VAL A 170 8.90 -19.77 0.39
C VAL A 170 9.80 -19.43 1.57
N ALA A 171 11.12 -19.51 1.39
CA ALA A 171 12.10 -19.13 2.38
C ALA A 171 13.04 -18.06 1.80
N ILE A 172 13.63 -17.24 2.65
CA ILE A 172 14.55 -16.18 2.22
C ILE A 172 15.82 -16.32 3.04
N GLY A 173 16.96 -16.37 2.37
CA GLY A 173 18.23 -16.64 3.01
C GLY A 173 19.40 -16.61 2.04
N PRO A 174 20.62 -16.94 2.50
CA PRO A 174 21.74 -17.20 1.60
C PRO A 174 21.36 -18.25 0.55
N GLY A 175 21.80 -18.07 -0.69
CA GLY A 175 21.59 -19.01 -1.77
C GLY A 175 22.26 -20.35 -1.45
N VAL A 176 21.51 -21.43 -1.57
CA VAL A 176 22.01 -22.81 -1.45
C VAL A 176 22.47 -23.28 -2.83
N MET A 177 21.70 -22.98 -3.88
CA MET A 177 21.98 -23.28 -5.28
C MET A 177 22.75 -22.16 -5.97
N LEU A 178 22.41 -20.89 -5.70
CA LEU A 178 23.08 -19.71 -6.25
C LEU A 178 24.39 -19.38 -5.54
N GLY A 179 24.60 -19.95 -4.36
CA GLY A 179 25.80 -19.79 -3.55
C GLY A 179 25.59 -18.83 -2.38
N PRO A 180 26.33 -19.02 -1.27
CA PRO A 180 26.02 -18.40 0.02
C PRO A 180 26.25 -16.88 0.05
N SER A 181 26.99 -16.34 -0.93
CA SER A 181 27.20 -14.90 -1.11
C SER A 181 26.05 -14.20 -1.83
N ILE A 182 25.07 -14.95 -2.35
CA ILE A 182 23.93 -14.44 -3.09
C ILE A 182 22.67 -14.58 -2.22
N PRO A 183 22.13 -13.49 -1.66
CA PRO A 183 20.78 -13.49 -1.09
C PRO A 183 19.75 -14.02 -2.08
N ALA A 184 18.96 -15.01 -1.66
CA ALA A 184 18.00 -15.69 -2.51
C ALA A 184 16.66 -15.93 -1.80
N VAL A 185 15.59 -15.86 -2.58
CA VAL A 185 14.27 -16.41 -2.29
C VAL A 185 14.26 -17.86 -2.78
N HIS A 186 14.06 -18.77 -1.85
CA HIS A 186 13.93 -20.21 -2.06
C HIS A 186 12.46 -20.57 -2.19
N LEU A 187 12.07 -21.14 -3.31
CA LEU A 187 10.73 -21.62 -3.63
C LEU A 187 10.76 -23.14 -3.71
N GLY A 188 10.26 -23.80 -2.67
CA GLY A 188 10.15 -25.25 -2.58
C GLY A 188 8.72 -25.72 -2.81
N VAL A 189 8.46 -26.40 -3.92
CA VAL A 189 7.13 -26.92 -4.29
C VAL A 189 7.09 -28.43 -4.06
N ALA A 190 6.25 -28.87 -3.13
CA ALA A 190 6.00 -30.29 -2.91
C ALA A 190 4.87 -30.79 -3.82
N VAL A 191 5.14 -31.84 -4.59
CA VAL A 191 4.18 -32.46 -5.52
C VAL A 191 3.90 -33.90 -5.06
N THR A 192 2.61 -34.24 -5.02
CA THR A 192 2.15 -35.59 -4.65
C THR A 192 1.08 -36.06 -5.64
N GLY A 193 0.87 -37.37 -5.69
CA GLY A 193 -0.21 -37.95 -6.50
C GLY A 193 0.22 -39.18 -7.28
N SER A 194 -0.61 -39.56 -8.23
CA SER A 194 -0.34 -40.63 -9.18
C SER A 194 -0.64 -40.22 -10.62
N ILE A 195 0.05 -40.87 -11.54
CA ILE A 195 -0.12 -40.69 -12.97
C ILE A 195 -0.62 -42.00 -13.52
N LYS A 196 -1.70 -41.96 -14.30
CA LYS A 196 -2.23 -43.16 -14.95
C LYS A 196 -1.84 -43.16 -16.42
N LEU A 197 -1.38 -44.31 -16.90
CA LEU A 197 -1.19 -44.57 -18.31
C LEU A 197 -2.36 -45.40 -18.80
N GLU A 198 -3.06 -44.93 -19.83
CA GLU A 198 -4.17 -45.66 -20.44
C GLU A 198 -3.93 -45.89 -21.92
N ILE A 199 -4.47 -46.99 -22.45
CA ILE A 199 -4.58 -47.22 -23.89
C ILE A 199 -6.05 -47.46 -24.21
N ALA A 200 -6.61 -46.66 -25.14
CA ALA A 200 -8.01 -46.75 -25.55
C ALA A 200 -9.02 -46.79 -24.36
N GLY A 201 -8.74 -46.03 -23.29
CA GLY A 201 -9.58 -45.95 -22.09
C GLY A 201 -9.40 -47.09 -21.07
N VAL A 202 -8.37 -47.92 -21.23
CA VAL A 202 -8.01 -48.97 -20.26
C VAL A 202 -6.73 -48.57 -19.54
N THR A 203 -6.79 -48.43 -18.21
CA THR A 203 -5.59 -48.19 -17.38
C THR A 203 -4.64 -49.38 -17.42
N LEU A 204 -3.46 -49.17 -18.01
CA LEU A 204 -2.40 -50.16 -18.09
C LEU A 204 -1.40 -50.05 -16.93
N ALA A 205 -1.17 -48.82 -16.48
CA ALA A 205 -0.22 -48.53 -15.42
C ALA A 205 -0.70 -47.41 -14.53
N THR A 206 -0.34 -47.49 -13.26
CA THR A 206 -0.36 -46.33 -12.36
C THR A 206 1.04 -46.16 -11.81
N ALA A 207 1.59 -44.97 -11.99
CA ALA A 207 2.84 -44.54 -11.41
C ALA A 207 2.53 -43.64 -10.21
N LYS A 208 3.08 -43.95 -9.04
CA LYS A 208 2.92 -43.10 -7.84
C LYS A 208 4.16 -42.23 -7.68
N LEU A 209 3.95 -40.93 -7.46
CA LEU A 209 5.02 -40.02 -7.08
C LEU A 209 5.40 -40.25 -5.61
N ARG A 210 6.68 -40.47 -5.35
CA ARG A 210 7.23 -40.61 -3.99
C ARG A 210 7.90 -39.31 -3.58
N GLY A 211 7.12 -38.40 -2.97
CA GLY A 211 7.65 -37.22 -2.29
C GLY A 211 8.44 -36.24 -3.17
N GLY A 212 7.92 -35.95 -4.37
CA GLY A 212 8.56 -35.03 -5.30
C GLY A 212 8.66 -33.61 -4.75
N LYS A 213 9.87 -33.03 -4.72
CA LYS A 213 10.11 -31.65 -4.33
C LYS A 213 10.90 -30.96 -5.43
N PHE A 214 10.38 -29.85 -5.93
CA PHE A 214 11.13 -28.92 -6.77
C PHE A 214 11.59 -27.76 -5.92
N ASP A 215 12.88 -27.48 -5.93
CA ASP A 215 13.41 -26.27 -5.31
C ASP A 215 13.92 -25.34 -6.41
N CYS A 216 13.54 -24.07 -6.32
CA CYS A 216 14.08 -22.99 -7.13
C CYS A 216 14.60 -21.88 -6.21
N GLU A 217 15.72 -21.28 -6.57
CA GLU A 217 16.23 -20.07 -5.97
C GLU A 217 16.20 -18.95 -6.98
N VAL A 218 15.75 -17.80 -6.50
CA VAL A 218 15.77 -16.55 -7.21
C VAL A 218 16.53 -15.55 -6.33
N GLY A 219 17.64 -15.04 -6.84
CA GLY A 219 18.46 -14.04 -6.18
C GLY A 219 18.72 -12.85 -7.09
N LEU A 220 19.28 -11.80 -6.52
CA LEU A 220 19.89 -10.71 -7.26
C LEU A 220 21.40 -10.96 -7.29
N THR A 221 22.13 -10.39 -8.23
CA THR A 221 23.60 -10.36 -8.28
C THR A 221 24.02 -9.01 -8.86
N LEU A 222 25.32 -8.73 -8.91
CA LEU A 222 25.85 -7.53 -9.56
C LEU A 222 26.66 -7.93 -10.78
N SER A 223 26.47 -7.20 -11.87
CA SER A 223 27.40 -7.23 -12.99
C SER A 223 28.76 -6.64 -12.58
N PRO A 224 29.84 -6.90 -13.34
CA PRO A 224 31.16 -6.32 -13.05
C PRO A 224 31.20 -4.79 -12.99
N ASP A 225 30.26 -4.13 -13.67
CA ASP A 225 30.01 -2.69 -13.72
C ASP A 225 29.07 -2.18 -12.59
N GLY A 226 28.63 -3.06 -11.69
CA GLY A 226 27.86 -2.71 -10.50
C GLY A 226 26.36 -2.56 -10.72
N VAL A 227 25.83 -3.08 -11.83
CA VAL A 227 24.40 -3.07 -12.14
C VAL A 227 23.74 -4.32 -11.55
N PRO A 228 22.62 -4.20 -10.82
CA PRO A 228 21.87 -5.37 -10.37
C PRO A 228 21.39 -6.23 -11.54
N MET A 229 21.62 -7.54 -11.44
CA MET A 229 21.12 -8.55 -12.38
C MET A 229 20.33 -9.61 -11.61
N PHE A 230 19.31 -10.19 -12.23
CA PHE A 230 18.60 -11.33 -11.65
C PHE A 230 19.41 -12.61 -11.88
N ALA A 231 19.46 -13.48 -10.87
CA ALA A 231 20.04 -14.82 -10.96
C ALA A 231 19.00 -15.82 -10.46
N ALA A 232 18.80 -16.91 -11.19
CA ALA A 232 17.87 -17.95 -10.78
C ALA A 232 18.45 -19.33 -11.08
N LYS A 233 18.14 -20.30 -10.22
CA LYS A 233 18.58 -21.69 -10.37
C LYS A 233 17.51 -22.63 -9.82
N ALA A 234 17.33 -23.78 -10.43
CA ALA A 234 16.39 -24.80 -9.98
C ALA A 234 17.12 -26.14 -9.83
N THR A 235 16.53 -27.06 -9.07
CA THR A 235 17.02 -28.43 -8.96
C THR A 235 16.90 -29.17 -10.28
N ASP A 236 18.00 -29.77 -10.74
CA ASP A 236 18.03 -30.65 -11.91
C ASP A 236 17.55 -32.09 -11.61
N SER A 237 17.08 -32.36 -10.38
CA SER A 237 16.75 -33.73 -9.95
C SER A 237 15.38 -34.18 -10.48
N PRO A 238 15.28 -35.35 -11.14
CA PRO A 238 14.00 -35.92 -11.55
C PRO A 238 13.12 -36.24 -10.33
N LEU A 239 11.80 -36.09 -10.49
CA LEU A 239 10.81 -36.61 -9.56
C LEU A 239 10.96 -38.14 -9.45
N ASP A 240 10.94 -38.64 -8.21
CA ASP A 240 10.90 -40.07 -7.93
C ASP A 240 9.51 -40.63 -8.27
N ILE A 241 9.43 -41.43 -9.34
CA ILE A 241 8.19 -41.97 -9.89
C ILE A 241 8.27 -43.50 -9.80
N ASP A 242 7.43 -44.10 -8.96
CA ASP A 242 7.36 -45.55 -8.81
C ASP A 242 6.26 -46.15 -9.69
N ILE A 243 6.66 -46.87 -10.73
CA ILE A 243 5.76 -47.64 -11.58
C ILE A 243 5.64 -49.06 -11.01
N SER A 244 4.41 -49.48 -10.67
CA SER A 244 4.17 -50.80 -10.07
C SER A 244 4.71 -51.98 -10.91
N THR A 245 5.21 -53.04 -10.27
CA THR A 245 5.79 -54.23 -10.95
C THR A 245 4.81 -54.89 -11.92
N ALA A 246 3.50 -54.91 -11.59
CA ALA A 246 2.46 -55.43 -12.47
C ALA A 246 2.34 -54.58 -13.76
N ALA A 247 2.35 -53.26 -13.62
CA ALA A 247 2.32 -52.34 -14.76
C ALA A 247 3.55 -52.48 -15.66
N LYS A 248 4.75 -52.67 -15.08
CA LYS A 248 6.00 -52.90 -15.83
C LYS A 248 5.90 -54.16 -16.71
N ALA A 249 5.34 -55.24 -16.18
CA ALA A 249 5.14 -56.48 -16.92
C ALA A 249 4.08 -56.33 -18.03
N THR A 250 2.97 -55.64 -17.74
CA THR A 250 1.87 -55.39 -18.69
C THR A 250 2.30 -54.51 -19.87
N LEU A 251 3.11 -53.47 -19.63
CA LEU A 251 3.68 -52.65 -20.71
C LEU A 251 4.63 -53.45 -21.61
N LEU A 252 5.48 -54.30 -21.04
CA LEU A 252 6.39 -55.17 -21.82
C LEU A 252 5.61 -56.12 -22.73
N LEU A 253 4.50 -56.66 -22.24
CA LEU A 253 3.65 -57.61 -22.96
C LEU A 253 2.82 -56.95 -24.08
N LEU A 254 2.25 -55.77 -23.84
CA LEU A 254 1.36 -55.09 -24.79
C LEU A 254 2.11 -54.38 -25.92
N LEU A 255 3.29 -53.81 -25.62
CA LEU A 255 4.09 -53.12 -26.65
C LEU A 255 4.93 -54.09 -27.48
N GLY A 256 4.96 -55.39 -27.15
CA GLY A 256 5.50 -56.45 -28.00
C GLY A 256 6.99 -56.37 -28.32
N ILE A 257 7.74 -55.51 -27.63
CA ILE A 257 9.14 -55.21 -27.92
C ILE A 257 9.91 -55.38 -26.61
N GLY A 258 10.75 -56.42 -26.52
CA GLY A 258 11.86 -56.45 -25.56
C GLY A 258 12.95 -55.44 -25.92
N GLY A 259 12.58 -54.28 -26.46
CA GLY A 259 13.45 -53.38 -27.19
C GLY A 259 13.26 -51.95 -26.73
N LEU A 260 14.40 -51.29 -26.78
CA LEU A 260 14.63 -49.96 -26.31
C LEU A 260 13.87 -48.95 -27.19
N ILE A 261 13.15 -48.01 -26.58
CA ILE A 261 12.69 -46.81 -27.28
C ILE A 261 13.88 -45.85 -27.29
N GLY A 262 14.51 -45.66 -28.45
CA GLY A 262 15.68 -44.79 -28.58
C GLY A 262 16.90 -45.19 -27.73
N GLY A 263 17.00 -46.44 -27.28
CA GLY A 263 18.09 -46.91 -26.41
C GLY A 263 17.75 -47.01 -24.91
N MET A 264 16.52 -46.68 -24.50
CA MET A 264 16.03 -46.77 -23.11
C MET A 264 14.88 -47.79 -22.98
N SER A 265 14.75 -48.43 -21.82
CA SER A 265 13.56 -49.25 -21.51
C SER A 265 12.31 -48.37 -21.48
N VAL A 266 11.13 -48.95 -21.76
CA VAL A 266 9.87 -48.18 -21.78
C VAL A 266 9.58 -47.49 -20.45
N THR A 267 10.01 -48.09 -19.33
CA THR A 267 9.94 -47.47 -18.00
C THR A 267 10.85 -46.26 -17.86
N GLU A 268 12.10 -46.36 -18.33
CA GLU A 268 13.05 -45.25 -18.32
C GLU A 268 12.60 -44.13 -19.26
N TRP A 269 11.95 -44.46 -20.39
CA TRP A 269 11.35 -43.48 -21.29
C TRP A 269 10.17 -42.75 -20.63
N ILE A 270 9.27 -43.46 -19.94
CA ILE A 270 8.14 -42.83 -19.22
C ILE A 270 8.65 -41.92 -18.10
N GLU A 271 9.62 -42.38 -17.30
CA GLU A 271 10.24 -41.57 -16.26
C GLU A 271 10.94 -40.34 -16.86
N HIS A 272 11.65 -40.49 -17.99
CA HIS A 272 12.29 -39.39 -18.69
C HIS A 272 11.28 -38.36 -19.21
N GLU A 273 10.24 -38.77 -19.93
CA GLU A 273 9.24 -37.84 -20.49
C GLU A 273 8.44 -37.12 -19.40
N LEU A 274 8.10 -37.81 -18.31
CA LEU A 274 7.41 -37.19 -17.17
C LEU A 274 8.28 -36.18 -16.45
N ASN A 275 9.55 -36.52 -16.24
CA ASN A 275 10.50 -35.60 -15.65
C ASN A 275 10.81 -34.42 -16.58
N GLU A 276 10.96 -34.64 -17.88
CA GLU A 276 11.14 -33.57 -18.86
C GLU A 276 9.96 -32.60 -18.88
N VAL A 277 8.72 -33.08 -18.90
CA VAL A 277 7.53 -32.18 -18.94
C VAL A 277 7.44 -31.34 -17.68
N VAL A 278 7.62 -31.94 -16.49
CA VAL A 278 7.48 -31.21 -15.23
C VAL A 278 8.71 -30.33 -14.98
N ALA A 279 9.93 -30.87 -15.10
CA ALA A 279 11.17 -30.12 -14.90
C ALA A 279 11.32 -28.98 -15.91
N LYS A 280 10.94 -29.15 -17.19
CA LYS A 280 11.01 -28.08 -18.19
C LYS A 280 10.03 -26.94 -17.91
N THR A 281 8.82 -27.26 -17.42
CA THR A 281 7.84 -26.25 -17.02
C THR A 281 8.38 -25.38 -15.87
N PHE A 282 8.95 -26.00 -14.83
CA PHE A 282 9.54 -25.27 -13.71
C PHE A 282 10.88 -24.60 -14.04
N ALA A 283 11.72 -25.22 -14.87
CA ALA A 283 12.97 -24.62 -15.35
C ALA A 283 12.70 -23.38 -16.21
N ASN A 284 11.65 -23.40 -17.04
CA ASN A 284 11.22 -22.22 -17.81
C ASN A 284 10.73 -21.11 -16.87
N LEU A 285 9.97 -21.45 -15.82
CA LEU A 285 9.54 -20.48 -14.79
C LEU A 285 10.74 -19.81 -14.10
N SER A 286 11.80 -20.58 -13.81
CA SER A 286 13.04 -20.04 -13.23
C SER A 286 13.89 -19.20 -14.19
N ARG A 287 13.74 -19.40 -15.51
CA ARG A 287 14.52 -18.70 -16.54
C ARG A 287 13.82 -17.46 -17.09
N ASP A 288 12.51 -17.31 -16.86
CA ASP A 288 11.79 -16.11 -17.22
C ASP A 288 12.13 -14.97 -16.25
N THR A 289 13.05 -14.11 -16.70
CA THR A 289 13.49 -12.94 -15.95
C THR A 289 12.36 -11.95 -15.67
N THR A 290 11.28 -11.97 -16.46
CA THR A 290 10.11 -11.10 -16.25
C THR A 290 9.26 -11.59 -15.09
N THR A 291 8.96 -12.88 -15.03
CA THR A 291 8.24 -13.50 -13.91
C THR A 291 9.06 -13.43 -12.62
N VAL A 292 10.36 -13.68 -12.70
CA VAL A 292 11.30 -13.53 -11.58
C VAL A 292 11.34 -12.09 -11.07
N ALA A 293 11.44 -11.10 -11.95
CA ALA A 293 11.41 -9.70 -11.58
C ALA A 293 10.08 -9.32 -10.91
N ARG A 294 8.94 -9.80 -11.43
CA ARG A 294 7.62 -9.54 -10.84
C ARG A 294 7.46 -10.18 -9.46
N ILE A 295 7.88 -11.44 -9.27
CA ILE A 295 7.88 -12.09 -7.95
C ILE A 295 8.70 -11.28 -6.95
N LEU A 296 9.86 -10.77 -7.37
CA LEU A 296 10.68 -9.91 -6.52
C LEU A 296 10.02 -8.54 -6.28
N MET A 297 9.42 -7.90 -7.29
CA MET A 297 8.69 -6.63 -7.12
C MET A 297 7.48 -6.77 -6.19
N LEU A 298 6.79 -7.92 -6.21
CA LEU A 298 5.71 -8.27 -5.28
C LEU A 298 6.22 -8.42 -3.84
N LEU A 299 7.37 -9.06 -3.68
CA LEU A 299 7.97 -9.27 -2.37
C LEU A 299 8.55 -7.97 -1.80
N PHE A 300 9.14 -7.12 -2.65
CA PHE A 300 9.97 -5.98 -2.26
C PHE A 300 9.37 -4.59 -2.53
N GLY A 301 8.22 -4.49 -3.22
CA GLY A 301 7.58 -3.23 -3.63
C GLY A 301 7.98 -2.78 -5.05
N ALA A 302 7.10 -2.03 -5.72
CA ALA A 302 7.11 -1.84 -7.17
C ALA A 302 8.20 -0.92 -7.74
N HIS A 303 8.90 -0.09 -6.96
CA HIS A 303 9.87 0.87 -7.53
C HIS A 303 11.09 1.05 -6.65
N LEU A 304 12.16 0.30 -6.93
CA LEU A 304 13.46 0.50 -6.27
C LEU A 304 14.60 0.35 -7.29
N SER A 305 15.38 1.41 -7.46
CA SER A 305 16.69 1.36 -8.14
C SER A 305 17.73 0.84 -7.16
N TYR A 306 18.07 -0.44 -7.27
CA TYR A 306 18.94 -1.12 -6.29
C TYR A 306 20.44 -0.88 -6.56
N LYS A 307 21.20 -0.80 -5.47
CA LYS A 307 22.65 -1.02 -5.38
C LYS A 307 22.90 -2.29 -4.53
N PRO A 308 24.15 -2.71 -4.18
CA PRO A 308 24.40 -4.03 -3.59
C PRO A 308 23.46 -4.35 -2.41
N PHE A 309 22.91 -5.55 -2.42
CA PHE A 309 22.08 -6.11 -1.35
C PHE A 309 22.87 -7.21 -0.65
N ARG A 310 22.63 -7.39 0.65
CA ARG A 310 23.24 -8.45 1.46
C ARG A 310 22.32 -8.83 2.62
N ILE A 311 22.46 -10.06 3.10
CA ILE A 311 21.76 -10.51 4.31
C ILE A 311 22.67 -10.30 5.51
N GLU A 312 22.17 -9.62 6.54
CA GLU A 312 22.82 -9.55 7.86
C GLU A 312 21.82 -9.97 8.93
N GLY A 313 22.08 -11.10 9.59
CA GLY A 313 21.19 -11.64 10.60
C GLY A 313 19.82 -12.00 10.03
N ASP A 314 18.77 -11.42 10.58
CA ASP A 314 17.36 -11.61 10.23
C ASP A 314 16.84 -10.58 9.23
N SER A 315 17.74 -9.88 8.54
CA SER A 315 17.41 -8.70 7.75
C SER A 315 18.10 -8.72 6.39
N LEU A 316 17.36 -8.34 5.34
CA LEU A 316 17.90 -7.97 4.04
C LEU A 316 18.26 -6.48 4.06
N LEU A 317 19.53 -6.18 3.87
CA LEU A 317 20.01 -4.83 3.64
C LEU A 317 20.13 -4.60 2.13
N PHE A 318 19.65 -3.46 1.67
CA PHE A 318 19.82 -3.03 0.30
C PHE A 318 20.26 -1.57 0.31
N GLU A 319 21.25 -1.25 -0.51
CA GLU A 319 21.55 0.15 -0.79
C GLU A 319 20.48 0.67 -1.74
N HIS A 320 19.75 1.68 -1.29
CA HIS A 320 18.82 2.42 -2.14
C HIS A 320 19.36 3.84 -2.28
N ILE A 321 19.04 4.47 -3.41
CA ILE A 321 19.05 5.93 -3.45
C ILE A 321 17.95 6.34 -2.47
N ALA A 322 18.36 6.85 -1.31
CA ALA A 322 17.39 7.38 -0.38
C ALA A 322 16.65 8.49 -1.13
N PRO A 323 15.30 8.50 -1.17
CA PRO A 323 14.66 9.77 -1.39
C PRO A 323 15.29 10.70 -0.34
N LEU A 324 15.90 11.81 -0.78
CA LEU A 324 16.32 12.83 0.17
C LEU A 324 15.12 13.04 1.08
N GLU A 325 15.29 12.80 2.39
CA GLU A 325 14.27 13.23 3.35
C GLU A 325 13.88 14.64 2.94
N PRO A 326 12.58 14.96 2.81
CA PRO A 326 12.18 16.31 2.49
C PRO A 326 12.89 17.21 3.48
N ASP A 327 13.79 18.03 2.95
CA ASP A 327 14.38 19.12 3.69
C ASP A 327 13.20 19.85 4.36
N LEU A 328 13.32 20.18 5.64
CA LEU A 328 12.30 20.98 6.34
C LEU A 328 12.16 22.38 5.72
N GLN A 329 12.94 22.69 4.67
CA GLN A 329 12.86 23.89 3.87
C GLN A 329 12.59 23.56 2.39
N PRO A 330 11.41 23.90 1.84
CA PRO A 330 11.18 23.79 0.41
C PRO A 330 12.08 24.77 -0.35
N THR A 331 12.79 24.29 -1.38
CA THR A 331 13.47 25.14 -2.37
C THR A 331 12.54 25.47 -3.54
N PRO A 332 12.73 26.60 -4.25
CA PRO A 332 11.75 27.13 -5.21
C PRO A 332 11.59 26.37 -6.54
N GLY A 333 12.08 25.13 -6.63
CA GLY A 333 12.14 24.35 -7.88
C GLY A 333 11.64 22.92 -7.80
N TYR A 334 10.91 22.54 -6.75
CA TYR A 334 10.43 21.16 -6.57
C TYR A 334 9.12 20.94 -7.34
N ALA A 335 9.21 20.29 -8.51
CA ALA A 335 8.09 19.73 -9.26
C ALA A 335 8.27 18.20 -9.29
N GLY A 336 7.65 17.51 -8.34
CA GLY A 336 7.74 16.05 -8.22
C GLY A 336 6.98 15.58 -6.98
N ALA A 337 6.07 14.63 -7.18
CA ALA A 337 5.05 14.19 -6.25
C ALA A 337 5.56 13.85 -4.83
N ILE A 338 4.79 14.30 -3.83
CA ILE A 338 4.93 13.90 -2.43
C ILE A 338 3.96 12.75 -2.16
N GLY A 339 4.55 11.58 -1.86
CA GLY A 339 3.88 10.35 -1.43
C GLY A 339 4.33 9.16 -2.29
N ARG A 340 4.99 8.12 -1.80
CA ARG A 340 5.37 7.65 -0.46
C ARG A 340 6.54 6.67 -0.57
N SER A 341 7.17 6.35 0.56
CA SER A 341 7.37 4.92 0.85
C SER A 341 7.14 4.66 2.34
N VAL A 342 6.01 4.02 2.66
CA VAL A 342 5.94 3.18 3.85
C VAL A 342 6.58 1.86 3.45
N ASN A 343 7.90 1.78 3.54
CA ASN A 343 8.58 0.49 3.60
C ASN A 343 8.50 -0.05 5.03
N GLN A 344 7.31 -0.49 5.43
CA GLN A 344 7.14 -1.47 6.51
C GLN A 344 5.75 -2.11 6.40
N LEU A 345 5.64 -3.11 5.53
CA LEU A 345 4.69 -4.20 5.77
C LEU A 345 5.51 -5.41 6.16
N GLY A 346 5.56 -5.68 7.46
CA GLY A 346 6.12 -6.90 8.00
C GLY A 346 5.43 -7.44 9.26
N PRO A 347 5.68 -8.71 9.67
CA PRO A 347 5.08 -9.42 10.79
C PRO A 347 6.09 -9.57 11.94
N THR A 348 6.93 -8.57 12.21
CA THR A 348 6.94 -8.26 13.63
C THR A 348 5.52 -7.83 13.91
N GLU A 349 4.88 -8.42 14.94
CA GLU A 349 3.87 -7.66 15.66
C GLU A 349 4.28 -6.20 15.60
N VAL A 350 3.36 -5.32 15.24
CA VAL A 350 3.56 -3.92 15.54
C VAL A 350 3.72 -3.86 17.06
N GLN A 351 4.95 -4.01 17.56
CA GLN A 351 5.34 -3.22 18.69
C GLN A 351 5.56 -1.84 18.11
N PHE A 352 4.48 -1.08 18.16
CA PHE A 352 4.58 0.31 18.56
C PHE A 352 5.54 0.34 19.75
N LEU A 353 6.82 0.61 19.49
CA LEU A 353 7.66 1.29 20.45
C LEU A 353 7.54 2.77 20.04
N PRO A 354 6.48 3.49 20.45
CA PRO A 354 6.65 4.93 20.57
C PRO A 354 7.96 5.12 21.36
N HIS A 355 8.70 6.22 21.15
CA HIS A 355 9.49 6.73 22.29
C HIS A 355 8.56 6.60 23.48
N THR A 356 8.92 5.78 24.45
CA THR A 356 7.99 5.31 25.48
C THR A 356 7.25 6.51 26.09
N LEU A 357 6.10 6.90 25.54
CA LEU A 357 4.85 6.80 26.27
C LEU A 357 4.96 5.38 26.79
N GLY A 358 5.35 5.20 28.06
CA GLY A 358 5.78 3.91 28.57
C GLY A 358 4.78 2.79 28.29
N ASP A 359 4.92 1.68 28.98
CA ASP A 359 3.82 0.72 29.14
C ASP A 359 2.59 1.33 29.89
N THR A 360 2.30 2.62 29.69
CA THR A 360 1.24 3.43 30.29
C THR A 360 -0.09 3.26 29.58
N TRP A 361 -0.13 2.88 28.29
CA TRP A 361 -1.36 2.39 27.67
C TRP A 361 -1.47 0.88 27.91
N ARG A 362 -1.86 0.51 29.13
CA ARG A 362 -2.12 -0.89 29.50
C ARG A 362 -3.04 -1.52 28.44
N ASN A 363 -2.64 -2.66 27.90
CA ASN A 363 -3.46 -3.57 27.08
C ASN A 363 -4.89 -3.72 27.67
N ASP A 364 -5.02 -3.66 29.00
CA ASP A 364 -6.29 -3.65 29.74
C ASP A 364 -7.28 -2.53 29.35
N ASN A 365 -6.82 -1.36 28.91
CA ASN A 365 -7.71 -0.27 28.47
C ASN A 365 -8.22 -0.53 27.06
N LEU A 366 -7.36 -0.99 26.14
CA LEU A 366 -7.78 -1.35 24.78
C LEU A 366 -8.72 -2.57 24.79
N ARG A 367 -8.53 -3.52 25.71
CA ARG A 367 -9.44 -4.65 25.94
C ARG A 367 -10.85 -4.28 26.42
N LYS A 368 -11.08 -3.02 26.81
CA LYS A 368 -12.43 -2.54 27.18
C LYS A 368 -13.26 -2.16 25.95
N ILE A 369 -12.62 -2.04 24.79
CA ILE A 369 -13.25 -1.59 23.56
C ILE A 369 -13.59 -2.83 22.73
N ASP A 370 -14.89 -3.09 22.57
CA ASP A 370 -15.42 -4.15 21.71
C ASP A 370 -15.73 -3.60 20.30
N HIS A 371 -15.99 -2.28 20.19
CA HIS A 371 -16.41 -1.61 18.96
C HIS A 371 -15.58 -0.36 18.70
N ILE A 372 -15.14 -0.16 17.46
CA ILE A 372 -14.58 1.12 17.01
C ILE A 372 -15.55 1.71 16.00
N VAL A 373 -16.01 2.94 16.25
CA VAL A 373 -16.86 3.70 15.33
C VAL A 373 -16.09 4.88 14.75
N VAL A 374 -15.98 4.93 13.42
CA VAL A 374 -15.34 6.01 12.68
C VAL A 374 -16.41 6.79 11.93
N VAL A 375 -16.50 8.09 12.18
CA VAL A 375 -17.33 9.02 11.39
C VAL A 375 -16.40 9.92 10.60
N MET A 376 -16.46 9.86 9.27
CA MET A 376 -15.52 10.57 8.39
C MET A 376 -16.18 11.79 7.75
N MET A 377 -15.81 12.97 8.24
CA MET A 377 -16.24 14.28 7.74
C MET A 377 -15.26 14.82 6.68
N GLU A 378 -15.56 15.98 6.10
CA GLU A 378 -14.83 16.60 4.99
C GLU A 378 -14.25 17.98 5.31
N ASN A 379 -13.08 18.22 4.70
CA ASN A 379 -12.48 19.49 4.29
C ASN A 379 -12.56 20.69 5.26
N ARG A 380 -12.09 20.48 6.49
CA ARG A 380 -11.82 21.55 7.46
C ARG A 380 -10.45 21.40 8.09
N SER A 381 -9.71 22.50 8.18
CA SER A 381 -8.44 22.54 8.92
C SER A 381 -8.69 22.66 10.42
N TYR A 382 -7.71 22.22 11.22
CA TYR A 382 -7.78 22.33 12.68
C TYR A 382 -7.97 23.78 13.13
N ASP A 383 -7.18 24.73 12.60
CA ASP A 383 -7.27 26.14 13.02
C ASP A 383 -8.63 26.78 12.74
N HIS A 384 -9.30 26.34 11.67
CA HIS A 384 -10.62 26.82 11.30
C HIS A 384 -11.69 26.38 12.30
N VAL A 385 -11.57 25.19 12.91
CA VAL A 385 -12.63 24.58 13.76
C VAL A 385 -12.31 24.65 15.26
N LEU A 386 -11.08 24.33 15.64
CA LEU A 386 -10.64 24.22 17.03
C LEU A 386 -9.43 25.11 17.38
N GLY A 387 -8.85 25.83 16.41
CA GLY A 387 -7.70 26.71 16.65
C GLY A 387 -7.93 27.77 17.74
N TYR A 388 -9.16 28.23 17.93
CA TYR A 388 -9.52 29.17 18.99
C TYR A 388 -9.21 28.63 20.40
N ARG A 389 -9.15 27.30 20.58
CA ARG A 389 -8.92 26.67 21.88
C ARG A 389 -7.59 27.03 22.52
N ALA A 390 -6.58 27.37 21.72
CA ALA A 390 -5.31 27.87 22.24
C ALA A 390 -5.45 29.17 23.06
N ARG A 391 -6.60 29.85 22.96
CA ARG A 391 -6.98 31.03 23.76
C ARG A 391 -8.16 30.78 24.70
N ALA A 392 -8.67 29.54 24.78
CA ALA A 392 -9.78 29.22 25.67
C ALA A 392 -9.35 29.37 27.14
N PRO A 393 -10.30 29.61 28.08
CA PRO A 393 -10.00 29.72 29.49
C PRO A 393 -9.36 28.46 30.10
N ILE A 394 -9.48 27.33 29.41
CA ILE A 394 -8.89 26.04 29.78
C ILE A 394 -7.49 25.98 29.16
N ASN A 395 -6.46 26.13 30.00
CA ASN A 395 -5.08 25.97 29.59
C ASN A 395 -4.70 24.48 29.58
N ASP A 396 -5.16 23.75 28.55
CA ASP A 396 -4.81 22.35 28.28
C ASP A 396 -3.54 22.21 27.44
N GLY A 397 -2.91 23.33 27.05
CA GLY A 397 -1.71 23.35 26.22
C GLY A 397 -1.98 23.15 24.72
N ALA A 398 -3.24 23.30 24.27
CA ALA A 398 -3.61 23.20 22.86
C ALA A 398 -2.76 24.09 21.95
N ASP A 399 -2.31 23.53 20.82
CA ASP A 399 -1.81 24.34 19.71
C ASP A 399 -2.96 25.08 19.00
N GLY A 400 -2.62 26.13 18.25
CA GLY A 400 -3.55 26.88 17.41
C GLY A 400 -3.37 28.40 17.47
N LEU A 401 -4.49 29.11 17.40
CA LEU A 401 -4.56 30.56 17.16
C LEU A 401 -4.32 31.39 18.43
N VAL A 402 -3.10 31.36 18.97
CA VAL A 402 -2.68 32.28 20.04
C VAL A 402 -2.52 33.72 19.55
N ASP A 403 -2.65 34.71 20.43
CA ASP A 403 -2.57 36.14 20.07
C ASP A 403 -1.26 36.50 19.34
N GLY A 404 -0.14 35.89 19.76
CA GLY A 404 1.15 36.10 19.10
C GLY A 404 1.24 35.51 17.69
N LEU A 405 0.50 34.42 17.41
CA LEU A 405 0.43 33.84 16.08
C LEU A 405 -0.46 34.69 15.18
N ILE A 406 -1.63 35.09 15.66
CA ILE A 406 -2.55 36.00 14.95
C ILE A 406 -1.81 37.28 14.54
N ALA A 407 -1.15 37.94 15.50
CA ALA A 407 -0.40 39.17 15.22
C ALA A 407 0.74 38.95 14.19
N ALA A 408 1.38 37.78 14.19
CA ALA A 408 2.42 37.45 13.22
C ALA A 408 1.85 37.21 11.81
N VAL A 409 0.69 36.55 11.70
CA VAL A 409 -0.02 36.36 10.43
C VAL A 409 -0.47 37.70 9.86
N GLU A 410 -1.08 38.55 10.67
CA GLU A 410 -1.55 39.89 10.25
C GLU A 410 -0.40 40.83 9.85
N ALA A 411 0.75 40.71 10.52
CA ALA A 411 1.95 41.48 10.20
C ALA A 411 2.77 40.89 9.03
N ALA A 412 2.37 39.75 8.47
CA ALA A 412 3.12 39.10 7.41
C ALA A 412 3.23 39.97 6.14
N PRO A 413 4.33 39.88 5.38
CA PRO A 413 4.48 40.61 4.12
C PRO A 413 3.40 40.25 3.08
N GLY A 414 2.98 41.23 2.30
CA GLY A 414 1.96 41.07 1.24
C GLY A 414 0.53 41.35 1.68
N GLY A 415 0.32 41.79 2.93
CA GLY A 415 -0.99 42.17 3.49
C GLY A 415 -1.57 43.48 2.95
N PRO A 416 -2.76 43.90 3.43
CA PRO A 416 -3.29 43.55 4.75
C PRO A 416 -3.98 42.18 4.83
N TYR A 417 -3.63 41.41 5.87
CA TYR A 417 -4.31 40.18 6.27
C TYR A 417 -5.15 40.42 7.51
N ASP A 418 -6.24 39.67 7.66
CA ASP A 418 -7.17 39.79 8.78
C ASP A 418 -7.57 38.39 9.26
N VAL A 419 -7.17 38.03 10.48
CA VAL A 419 -7.47 36.73 11.09
C VAL A 419 -8.55 36.94 12.15
N ARG A 420 -9.80 36.67 11.77
CA ARG A 420 -10.98 37.02 12.57
C ARG A 420 -11.92 35.83 12.82
N PRO A 421 -12.73 35.88 13.89
CA PRO A 421 -13.89 35.00 14.02
C PRO A 421 -14.81 35.20 12.81
N LEU A 422 -15.25 34.12 12.17
CA LEU A 422 -16.13 34.19 11.01
C LEU A 422 -17.52 34.76 11.34
N SER A 423 -17.93 34.74 12.61
CA SER A 423 -19.10 35.49 13.10
C SER A 423 -19.03 37.00 12.78
N GLN A 424 -17.82 37.56 12.63
CA GLN A 424 -17.57 38.96 12.27
C GLN A 424 -17.41 39.21 10.76
N ALA A 425 -17.41 38.16 9.92
CA ALA A 425 -17.25 38.28 8.47
C ALA A 425 -18.43 39.02 7.79
N GLY A 426 -18.26 39.50 6.56
CA GLY A 426 -19.26 40.34 5.88
C GLY A 426 -20.44 39.58 5.25
N PHE A 427 -20.33 38.27 5.08
CA PHE A 427 -21.33 37.44 4.38
C PHE A 427 -22.56 37.14 5.26
N PRO A 428 -23.75 36.90 4.67
CA PRO A 428 -24.99 36.74 5.43
C PRO A 428 -24.98 35.45 6.27
N PRO A 429 -25.59 35.46 7.47
CA PRO A 429 -25.74 34.25 8.25
C PRO A 429 -26.77 33.28 7.65
N ASN A 430 -26.71 32.02 8.06
CA ASN A 430 -27.73 31.01 7.78
C ASN A 430 -29.03 31.27 8.58
N ALA A 431 -30.01 30.39 8.42
CA ALA A 431 -31.31 30.49 9.10
C ALA A 431 -31.21 30.44 10.65
N ALA A 432 -30.12 29.91 11.19
CA ALA A 432 -29.84 29.87 12.64
C ALA A 432 -29.07 31.12 13.13
N GLY A 433 -28.78 32.08 12.25
CA GLY A 433 -28.00 33.27 12.61
C GLY A 433 -26.48 33.06 12.63
N LEU A 434 -25.98 31.93 12.13
CA LEU A 434 -24.57 31.55 12.14
C LEU A 434 -23.92 31.75 10.78
N LYS A 435 -22.62 32.09 10.75
CA LYS A 435 -21.82 32.30 9.53
C LYS A 435 -20.93 31.09 9.23
N THR A 436 -21.54 29.92 9.10
CA THR A 436 -20.87 28.60 9.06
C THR A 436 -20.72 28.00 7.67
N ARG A 437 -20.69 28.86 6.63
CA ARG A 437 -20.65 28.45 5.23
C ARG A 437 -19.55 29.20 4.49
N LEU A 438 -18.73 28.46 3.75
CA LEU A 438 -17.78 28.98 2.77
C LEU A 438 -18.14 28.43 1.37
N PRO A 439 -17.71 29.08 0.28
CA PRO A 439 -18.02 28.60 -1.06
C PRO A 439 -17.34 27.28 -1.38
N LYS A 440 -17.97 26.48 -2.25
CA LYS A 440 -17.43 25.20 -2.73
C LYS A 440 -16.06 25.32 -3.39
N SER A 441 -15.74 26.50 -3.90
CA SER A 441 -14.49 26.80 -4.59
C SER A 441 -13.29 26.97 -3.66
N VAL A 442 -13.44 26.84 -2.33
CA VAL A 442 -12.28 26.85 -1.41
C VAL A 442 -11.25 25.82 -1.90
N PRO A 443 -10.03 26.28 -2.22
CA PRO A 443 -9.04 25.50 -2.94
C PRO A 443 -8.35 24.46 -2.07
N HIS A 444 -8.30 23.23 -2.55
CA HIS A 444 -7.71 22.10 -1.82
C HIS A 444 -7.17 20.99 -2.74
N GLU A 445 -6.98 21.27 -4.03
CA GLU A 445 -6.26 20.36 -4.92
C GLU A 445 -4.76 20.35 -4.59
N LEU A 446 -4.01 19.35 -5.06
CA LEU A 446 -2.58 19.24 -4.75
C LEU A 446 -1.78 20.50 -5.16
N GLU A 447 -2.08 21.03 -6.36
CA GLU A 447 -1.44 22.25 -6.86
C GLU A 447 -1.80 23.48 -6.00
N ASP A 448 -3.02 23.51 -5.47
CA ASP A 448 -3.49 24.59 -4.60
C ASP A 448 -2.72 24.59 -3.30
N VAL A 449 -2.64 23.43 -2.63
CA VAL A 449 -1.92 23.28 -1.37
C VAL A 449 -0.43 23.57 -1.58
N GLN A 450 0.16 23.19 -2.72
CA GLN A 450 1.53 23.56 -3.06
C GLN A 450 1.73 25.08 -3.10
N LYS A 451 0.81 25.83 -3.72
CA LYS A 451 0.87 27.31 -3.77
C LYS A 451 0.66 27.93 -2.40
N GLN A 452 -0.30 27.43 -1.62
CA GLN A 452 -0.59 27.89 -0.26
C GLN A 452 0.63 27.74 0.65
N LEU A 453 1.36 26.63 0.52
CA LEU A 453 2.52 26.30 1.34
C LEU A 453 3.86 26.76 0.73
N ALA A 454 3.88 27.42 -0.43
CA ALA A 454 5.11 27.81 -1.12
C ALA A 454 5.88 28.93 -0.40
N LEU A 455 5.18 29.78 0.37
CA LEU A 455 5.74 30.97 0.99
C LEU A 455 5.82 30.83 2.51
N ARG A 456 6.86 31.44 3.09
CA ARG A 456 7.10 31.49 4.55
C ARG A 456 7.10 32.94 5.03
N ALA A 457 6.71 33.15 6.29
CA ALA A 457 6.74 34.45 6.96
C ALA A 457 7.34 34.33 8.37
N PRO A 458 7.84 35.44 8.96
CA PRO A 458 8.22 35.46 10.37
C PRO A 458 7.02 35.15 11.27
N GLY A 459 7.24 34.25 12.23
CA GLY A 459 6.26 33.85 13.23
C GLY A 459 6.65 34.31 14.65
N PRO A 460 5.82 34.01 15.65
CA PRO A 460 6.11 34.34 17.03
C PRO A 460 7.38 33.62 17.53
N ASN A 461 8.10 34.25 18.46
CA ASN A 461 9.28 33.71 19.13
C ASN A 461 10.41 33.28 18.17
N GLY A 462 10.52 33.93 17.00
CA GLY A 462 11.55 33.63 16.01
C GLY A 462 11.31 32.34 15.21
N ARG A 463 10.14 31.71 15.35
CA ARG A 463 9.71 30.60 14.49
C ARG A 463 9.32 31.14 13.11
N THR A 464 9.30 30.27 12.11
CA THR A 464 8.72 30.57 10.79
C THR A 464 7.33 29.97 10.70
N ILE A 465 6.44 30.65 10.00
CA ILE A 465 5.07 30.20 9.69
C ILE A 465 4.87 30.13 8.19
N ASN A 466 3.83 29.43 7.75
CA ASN A 466 3.36 29.53 6.36
C ASN A 466 2.84 30.95 6.14
N SER A 467 3.19 31.56 5.01
CA SER A 467 2.73 32.92 4.71
C SER A 467 1.24 32.90 4.38
N PRO A 468 0.40 33.76 5.01
CA PRO A 468 -1.01 33.90 4.64
C PRO A 468 -1.20 34.33 3.18
N LYS A 469 -0.15 34.90 2.55
CA LYS A 469 -0.16 35.27 1.14
C LYS A 469 -0.61 34.13 0.23
N GLY A 470 -0.06 32.93 0.42
CA GLY A 470 -0.37 31.79 -0.44
C GLY A 470 -1.84 31.37 -0.35
N PHE A 471 -2.40 31.39 0.86
CA PHE A 471 -3.81 31.08 1.13
C PHE A 471 -4.75 32.12 0.52
N VAL A 472 -4.47 33.41 0.73
CA VAL A 472 -5.29 34.51 0.22
C VAL A 472 -5.19 34.63 -1.30
N ASP A 473 -3.97 34.57 -1.86
CA ASP A 473 -3.75 34.70 -3.31
C ASP A 473 -4.42 33.58 -4.10
N GLU A 474 -4.37 32.34 -3.61
CA GLU A 474 -5.12 31.24 -4.25
C GLU A 474 -6.62 31.54 -4.16
N PHE A 475 -7.13 31.92 -2.99
CA PHE A 475 -8.57 32.05 -2.82
C PHE A 475 -9.20 33.19 -3.66
N ILE A 476 -8.45 34.25 -4.01
CA ILE A 476 -8.95 35.38 -4.83
C ILE A 476 -9.65 34.94 -6.13
N PRO A 477 -9.02 34.19 -7.05
CA PRO A 477 -9.68 33.73 -8.28
C PRO A 477 -10.87 32.80 -8.03
N ARG A 478 -10.96 32.16 -6.85
CA ARG A 478 -12.04 31.24 -6.48
C ARG A 478 -13.31 31.93 -5.99
N ILE A 479 -13.21 33.17 -5.52
CA ILE A 479 -14.36 33.98 -5.08
C ILE A 479 -15.16 34.49 -6.28
N GLY A 480 -14.52 34.92 -7.37
CA GLY A 480 -15.21 35.29 -8.63
C GLY A 480 -16.46 36.18 -8.43
N SER A 481 -17.62 35.71 -8.93
CA SER A 481 -18.94 36.34 -8.74
C SER A 481 -19.78 35.65 -7.64
N ASP A 482 -19.13 35.13 -6.60
CA ASP A 482 -19.78 34.36 -5.53
C ASP A 482 -20.96 35.13 -4.91
N PRO A 483 -22.18 34.57 -4.95
CA PRO A 483 -23.37 35.20 -4.38
C PRO A 483 -23.33 35.30 -2.84
N MET A 484 -22.41 34.61 -2.15
CA MET A 484 -22.30 34.63 -0.70
C MET A 484 -21.63 35.89 -0.17
N GLY A 485 -20.86 36.65 -0.98
CA GLY A 485 -20.21 37.87 -0.52
C GLY A 485 -19.02 37.64 0.41
N VAL A 486 -18.40 36.47 0.33
CA VAL A 486 -17.12 36.14 0.99
C VAL A 486 -15.99 36.97 0.39
N VAL A 487 -15.03 37.40 1.21
CA VAL A 487 -13.86 38.19 0.77
C VAL A 487 -12.55 37.39 0.97
N PRO A 488 -11.44 37.76 0.30
CA PRO A 488 -10.21 36.97 0.32
C PRO A 488 -9.68 36.62 1.72
N ASN A 489 -9.77 37.51 2.70
CA ASN A 489 -9.31 37.24 4.06
C ASN A 489 -10.20 36.26 4.85
N ASP A 490 -11.41 35.94 4.39
CA ASP A 490 -12.28 34.98 5.10
C ASP A 490 -11.71 33.56 5.09
N VAL A 491 -10.79 33.21 4.17
CA VAL A 491 -10.07 31.93 4.20
C VAL A 491 -9.12 31.79 5.40
N LEU A 492 -8.74 32.91 6.02
CA LEU A 492 -7.94 32.96 7.25
C LEU A 492 -8.83 33.00 8.51
N GLY A 493 -10.15 33.04 8.34
CA GLY A 493 -11.09 33.09 9.45
C GLY A 493 -11.23 31.76 10.18
N TYR A 494 -11.71 31.83 11.42
CA TYR A 494 -11.92 30.68 12.30
C TYR A 494 -13.28 30.75 13.00
N TYR A 495 -13.76 29.61 13.48
CA TYR A 495 -14.95 29.50 14.31
C TYR A 495 -14.60 29.55 15.79
N GLU A 496 -15.53 30.04 16.61
CA GLU A 496 -15.48 29.95 18.07
C GLU A 496 -16.45 28.89 18.60
N ALA A 497 -16.36 28.60 19.90
CA ALA A 497 -17.25 27.65 20.58
C ALA A 497 -18.74 27.96 20.36
N ALA A 498 -19.12 29.23 20.24
CA ALA A 498 -20.50 29.64 20.00
C ALA A 498 -20.99 29.38 18.56
N ASP A 499 -20.08 29.33 17.60
CA ASP A 499 -20.41 29.03 16.20
C ASP A 499 -20.57 27.52 16.00
N LEU A 500 -19.70 26.73 16.64
CA LEU A 500 -19.67 25.26 16.54
C LEU A 500 -19.81 24.56 17.92
N PRO A 501 -20.95 24.73 18.62
CA PRO A 501 -21.12 24.29 20.00
C PRO A 501 -21.00 22.78 20.22
N PHE A 502 -21.39 21.95 19.24
CA PHE A 502 -21.28 20.50 19.42
C PHE A 502 -19.84 20.00 19.26
N TYR A 503 -19.06 20.62 18.37
CA TYR A 503 -17.63 20.31 18.26
C TYR A 503 -16.84 20.81 19.48
N ALA A 504 -17.21 21.98 20.00
CA ALA A 504 -16.69 22.46 21.29
C ALA A 504 -17.00 21.46 22.42
N TYR A 505 -18.25 20.99 22.52
CA TYR A 505 -18.65 19.97 23.50
C TYR A 505 -17.80 18.70 23.40
N LEU A 506 -17.57 18.18 22.19
CA LEU A 506 -16.74 16.99 22.00
C LEU A 506 -15.29 17.23 22.47
N ALA A 507 -14.67 18.35 22.07
CA ALA A 507 -13.30 18.68 22.47
C ALA A 507 -13.15 18.97 23.97
N GLU A 508 -14.21 19.40 24.66
CA GLU A 508 -14.21 19.63 26.12
C GLU A 508 -14.40 18.35 26.94
N ASN A 509 -15.09 17.35 26.39
CA ASN A 509 -15.49 16.14 27.13
C ASN A 509 -14.75 14.88 26.69
N TYR A 510 -14.04 14.92 25.56
CA TYR A 510 -13.30 13.80 24.99
C TYR A 510 -11.90 14.23 24.55
N ALA A 511 -11.08 13.25 24.20
CA ALA A 511 -9.77 13.50 23.62
C ALA A 511 -9.91 14.03 22.18
N TYR A 512 -9.05 14.98 21.81
CA TYR A 512 -8.89 15.48 20.46
C TYR A 512 -7.40 15.51 20.10
N SER A 513 -7.08 15.67 18.81
CA SER A 513 -5.70 15.77 18.32
C SER A 513 -5.50 17.10 17.61
N ASP A 514 -4.57 17.90 18.10
CA ASP A 514 -4.13 19.18 17.50
C ASP A 514 -2.94 19.00 16.54
N HIS A 515 -2.45 17.77 16.38
CA HIS A 515 -1.38 17.38 15.46
C HIS A 515 -1.80 16.22 14.54
N TYR A 516 -3.07 16.24 14.08
CA TYR A 516 -3.58 15.29 13.08
C TYR A 516 -3.48 15.89 11.68
N PHE A 517 -2.61 15.31 10.84
CA PHE A 517 -2.42 15.73 9.46
C PHE A 517 -3.02 14.71 8.51
N CYS A 518 -3.60 15.20 7.41
CA CYS A 518 -3.97 14.36 6.28
C CYS A 518 -2.71 13.68 5.69
N ALA A 519 -2.88 12.48 5.13
CA ALA A 519 -1.76 11.71 4.61
C ALA A 519 -1.18 12.31 3.32
N HIS A 520 -1.97 13.11 2.61
CA HIS A 520 -1.61 13.77 1.37
C HIS A 520 -2.04 15.24 1.36
N PRO A 521 -1.15 16.17 0.95
CA PRO A 521 -1.43 17.60 0.88
C PRO A 521 -2.27 17.93 -0.36
N GLY A 522 -3.50 17.43 -0.39
CA GLY A 522 -4.40 17.54 -1.53
C GLY A 522 -5.80 17.07 -1.15
N PRO A 523 -6.62 16.68 -2.13
CA PRO A 523 -8.06 16.66 -1.95
C PRO A 523 -8.56 15.36 -1.30
N THR A 524 -9.88 15.22 -1.29
CA THR A 524 -10.63 14.13 -0.66
C THR A 524 -10.22 12.74 -1.13
N LEU A 525 -10.19 12.45 -2.44
CA LEU A 525 -10.02 11.08 -2.94
C LEU A 525 -8.69 10.45 -2.52
N PRO A 526 -7.51 11.08 -2.74
CA PRO A 526 -6.25 10.51 -2.27
C PRO A 526 -6.25 10.24 -0.76
N ASN A 527 -6.75 11.18 0.04
CA ASN A 527 -6.81 11.05 1.50
C ASN A 527 -7.81 9.97 1.95
N ARG A 528 -8.93 9.80 1.25
CA ARG A 528 -9.85 8.71 1.53
C ARG A 528 -9.22 7.36 1.21
N MET A 529 -8.51 7.24 0.10
CA MET A 529 -7.77 6.02 -0.23
C MET A 529 -6.73 5.71 0.85
N TYR A 530 -5.98 6.71 1.32
CA TYR A 530 -5.10 6.55 2.46
C TYR A 530 -5.80 6.08 3.73
N SER A 531 -7.00 6.59 4.04
CA SER A 531 -7.76 6.15 5.21
C SER A 531 -8.24 4.69 5.09
N LEU A 532 -8.51 4.23 3.86
CA LEU A 532 -9.07 2.91 3.58
C LEU A 532 -7.98 1.84 3.44
N THR A 533 -6.88 2.15 2.77
CA THR A 533 -5.84 1.17 2.39
C THR A 533 -4.53 1.39 3.14
N GLY A 534 -4.37 2.56 3.76
CA GLY A 534 -3.07 3.00 4.22
C GLY A 534 -2.11 3.21 3.07
N ASP A 535 -2.56 3.51 1.83
CA ASP A 535 -1.74 3.95 0.69
C ASP A 535 -2.51 4.77 -0.37
N VAL A 536 -1.80 5.40 -1.32
CA VAL A 536 -2.42 6.12 -2.44
C VAL A 536 -2.93 5.10 -3.45
N GLN A 537 -4.05 5.41 -4.08
CA GLN A 537 -4.52 4.62 -5.21
C GLN A 537 -3.58 4.79 -6.39
N HIS A 538 -3.42 3.72 -7.15
CA HIS A 538 -2.73 3.75 -8.44
C HIS A 538 -3.74 3.40 -9.53
N ASP A 539 -3.54 3.97 -10.72
CA ASP A 539 -4.31 3.59 -11.90
C ASP A 539 -3.85 2.23 -12.46
N ARG A 540 -4.48 1.77 -13.54
CA ARG A 540 -4.16 0.48 -14.19
C ARG A 540 -2.77 0.43 -14.84
N TYR A 541 -2.09 1.58 -14.94
CA TYR A 541 -0.74 1.71 -15.46
C TYR A 541 0.28 1.95 -14.34
N ASP A 542 -0.14 1.80 -13.08
CA ASP A 542 0.67 2.00 -11.88
C ASP A 542 1.11 3.47 -11.65
N PHE A 543 0.35 4.44 -12.17
CA PHE A 543 0.56 5.85 -11.81
C PHE A 543 -0.26 6.23 -10.58
N PRO A 544 0.31 6.95 -9.60
CA PRO A 544 -0.40 7.37 -8.42
C PRO A 544 -1.48 8.42 -8.74
N LEU A 545 -2.66 8.23 -8.17
CA LEU A 545 -3.81 9.12 -8.27
C LEU A 545 -3.76 10.14 -7.15
N LEU A 546 -3.28 11.35 -7.47
CA LEU A 546 -2.98 12.40 -6.49
C LEU A 546 -4.04 13.50 -6.41
N ASP A 547 -5.14 13.37 -7.15
CA ASP A 547 -6.14 14.42 -7.29
C ASP A 547 -7.54 13.83 -7.51
N ASN A 548 -8.60 14.63 -7.36
CA ASN A 548 -9.98 14.19 -7.49
C ASN A 548 -10.41 13.97 -8.96
N ASN A 549 -9.73 14.57 -9.94
CA ASN A 549 -10.22 14.68 -11.32
C ASN A 549 -9.49 13.82 -12.37
N ASN A 550 -9.11 12.58 -12.06
CA ASN A 550 -8.58 11.63 -13.06
C ASN A 550 -9.68 10.70 -13.60
N SER A 551 -9.71 10.45 -14.91
CA SER A 551 -10.66 9.51 -15.53
C SER A 551 -10.58 8.10 -14.96
N ASP A 552 -9.40 7.69 -14.48
CA ASP A 552 -9.20 6.38 -13.85
C ASP A 552 -9.63 6.36 -12.36
N ASN A 553 -9.94 7.51 -11.74
CA ASN A 553 -10.44 7.59 -10.34
C ASN A 553 -11.77 6.86 -10.13
N PHE A 554 -12.55 6.66 -11.20
CA PHE A 554 -13.85 6.00 -11.15
C PHE A 554 -13.83 4.53 -11.60
N LEU A 555 -12.63 3.98 -11.83
CA LEU A 555 -12.46 2.54 -12.00
C LEU A 555 -12.41 1.87 -10.63
N LEU A 556 -12.95 0.65 -10.56
CA LEU A 556 -12.98 -0.11 -9.32
C LEU A 556 -11.55 -0.50 -8.88
N SER A 557 -11.13 0.01 -7.74
CA SER A 557 -9.88 -0.31 -7.06
C SER A 557 -9.86 -1.77 -6.60
N ARG A 558 -8.67 -2.36 -6.60
CA ARG A 558 -8.35 -3.71 -6.12
C ARG A 558 -7.28 -3.68 -5.02
N ALA A 559 -7.02 -2.50 -4.45
CA ALA A 559 -6.10 -2.38 -3.34
C ALA A 559 -6.68 -3.01 -2.07
N THR A 560 -5.81 -3.57 -1.23
CA THR A 560 -6.22 -4.10 0.09
C THR A 560 -6.62 -2.95 1.00
N THR A 561 -7.79 -3.07 1.60
CA THR A 561 -8.37 -2.14 2.57
C THR A 561 -8.26 -2.66 4.01
N ILE A 562 -8.47 -1.79 5.00
CA ILE A 562 -8.63 -2.18 6.40
C ILE A 562 -9.76 -3.21 6.60
N TYR A 563 -10.83 -3.14 5.81
CA TYR A 563 -11.95 -4.08 5.85
C TYR A 563 -11.54 -5.49 5.41
N ASP A 564 -10.62 -5.60 4.45
CA ASP A 564 -10.04 -6.88 4.05
C ASP A 564 -9.20 -7.51 5.15
N VAL A 565 -8.44 -6.67 5.86
CA VAL A 565 -7.64 -7.11 7.01
C VAL A 565 -8.55 -7.60 8.15
N LEU A 566 -9.64 -6.88 8.43
CA LEU A 566 -10.64 -7.29 9.42
C LEU A 566 -11.30 -8.63 9.04
N ALA A 567 -11.75 -8.76 7.79
CA ALA A 567 -12.38 -9.98 7.28
C ALA A 567 -11.43 -11.20 7.42
N ARG A 568 -10.15 -11.05 7.07
CA ARG A 568 -9.12 -12.10 7.24
C ARG A 568 -8.90 -12.52 8.69
N LYS A 569 -9.14 -11.61 9.64
CA LYS A 569 -9.05 -11.90 11.08
C LYS A 569 -10.36 -12.44 11.66
N GLY A 570 -11.38 -12.66 10.82
CA GLY A 570 -12.71 -13.08 11.27
C GLY A 570 -13.44 -12.00 12.08
N LEU A 571 -13.04 -10.74 11.93
CA LEU A 571 -13.69 -9.60 12.57
C LEU A 571 -14.73 -9.01 11.59
N GLY A 572 -15.96 -8.85 12.08
CA GLY A 572 -17.02 -8.21 11.31
C GLY A 572 -16.79 -6.71 11.18
N PHE A 573 -17.30 -6.13 10.10
CA PHE A 573 -17.38 -4.69 9.91
C PHE A 573 -18.75 -4.29 9.36
N ARG A 574 -19.08 -3.00 9.44
CA ARG A 574 -20.24 -2.43 8.75
C ARG A 574 -19.98 -0.98 8.38
N VAL A 575 -20.46 -0.57 7.21
CA VAL A 575 -20.44 0.81 6.76
C VAL A 575 -21.86 1.30 6.62
N TYR A 576 -22.19 2.40 7.30
CA TYR A 576 -23.45 3.10 7.16
C TYR A 576 -23.28 4.24 6.17
N GLU A 577 -23.91 4.14 5.01
CA GLU A 577 -23.88 5.19 3.99
C GLU A 577 -25.18 6.01 4.00
N SER A 578 -25.04 7.32 3.81
CA SER A 578 -26.17 8.25 3.74
C SER A 578 -26.75 8.26 2.33
N THR A 579 -28.01 7.89 2.16
CA THR A 579 -28.69 7.95 0.84
C THR A 579 -29.09 9.41 0.51
N PRO A 580 -28.87 9.91 -0.72
CA PRO A 580 -28.45 9.21 -1.94
C PRO A 580 -26.94 9.22 -2.22
N SER A 581 -26.10 9.57 -1.24
CA SER A 581 -24.65 9.40 -1.35
C SER A 581 -24.28 7.91 -1.24
N VAL A 582 -23.07 7.57 -1.68
CA VAL A 582 -22.52 6.22 -1.61
C VAL A 582 -21.19 6.28 -0.89
N THR A 583 -20.88 5.27 -0.08
CA THR A 583 -19.56 5.23 0.56
C THR A 583 -18.45 5.08 -0.48
N MET A 584 -17.32 5.76 -0.26
CA MET A 584 -16.13 5.56 -1.09
C MET A 584 -15.58 4.13 -1.04
N LEU A 585 -15.97 3.31 -0.05
CA LEU A 585 -15.65 1.88 -0.05
C LEU A 585 -16.23 1.16 -1.29
N ARG A 586 -17.35 1.64 -1.86
CA ARG A 586 -17.93 1.09 -3.10
C ARG A 586 -17.06 1.34 -4.34
N MET A 587 -16.01 2.16 -4.25
CA MET A 587 -15.01 2.32 -5.30
C MET A 587 -14.05 1.13 -5.38
N PHE A 588 -14.17 0.13 -4.50
CA PHE A 588 -13.39 -1.10 -4.52
C PHE A 588 -14.23 -2.23 -5.10
N ALA A 589 -13.63 -3.02 -6.01
CA ALA A 589 -14.33 -4.07 -6.76
C ALA A 589 -15.11 -5.03 -5.85
N ARG A 590 -14.50 -5.41 -4.72
CA ARG A 590 -15.10 -6.29 -3.71
C ARG A 590 -16.40 -5.78 -3.11
N TYR A 591 -16.46 -4.47 -2.89
CA TYR A 591 -17.49 -3.84 -2.08
C TYR A 591 -18.52 -3.08 -2.93
N ALA A 592 -18.26 -2.90 -4.23
CA ALA A 592 -19.10 -2.16 -5.16
C ALA A 592 -20.59 -2.57 -5.09
N SER A 593 -20.86 -3.87 -4.93
CA SER A 593 -22.21 -4.43 -4.82
C SER A 593 -22.53 -5.05 -3.45
N ASP A 594 -21.67 -4.83 -2.44
CA ASP A 594 -21.93 -5.32 -1.09
C ASP A 594 -23.10 -4.54 -0.49
N ASN A 595 -24.20 -5.24 -0.23
CA ASN A 595 -25.39 -4.71 0.46
C ASN A 595 -25.63 -5.41 1.80
N VAL A 596 -24.67 -6.22 2.25
CA VAL A 596 -24.71 -6.95 3.51
C VAL A 596 -23.94 -6.15 4.57
N ASN A 597 -22.71 -5.75 4.25
CA ASN A 597 -21.86 -4.97 5.16
C ASN A 597 -21.98 -3.46 4.92
N ILE A 598 -22.37 -3.03 3.73
CA ILE A 598 -22.71 -1.63 3.45
C ILE A 598 -24.22 -1.48 3.48
N VAL A 599 -24.71 -0.67 4.40
CA VAL A 599 -26.15 -0.55 4.71
C VAL A 599 -26.58 0.91 4.80
N PRO A 600 -27.88 1.22 4.62
CA PRO A 600 -28.38 2.58 4.78
C PRO A 600 -28.22 3.09 6.21
N LEU A 601 -27.87 4.36 6.37
CA LEU A 601 -27.69 5.02 7.67
C LEU A 601 -28.92 4.92 8.59
N ASP A 602 -30.13 4.94 8.04
CA ASP A 602 -31.38 4.82 8.81
C ASP A 602 -31.48 3.53 9.64
N ARG A 603 -30.68 2.51 9.31
CA ARG A 603 -30.59 1.27 10.08
C ARG A 603 -29.83 1.42 11.40
N LEU A 604 -28.95 2.40 11.53
CA LEU A 604 -28.03 2.56 12.67
C LEU A 604 -28.75 2.55 14.02
N ALA A 605 -29.83 3.32 14.16
CA ALA A 605 -30.56 3.41 15.43
C ALA A 605 -31.15 2.06 15.87
N ALA A 606 -31.69 1.29 14.91
CA ALA A 606 -32.23 -0.03 15.21
C ALA A 606 -31.14 -1.04 15.57
N ASP A 607 -29.99 -0.98 14.91
CA ASP A 607 -28.84 -1.83 15.18
C ASP A 607 -28.25 -1.55 16.58
N VAL A 608 -28.04 -0.27 16.92
CA VAL A 608 -27.56 0.15 18.25
C VAL A 608 -28.54 -0.26 19.35
N ALA A 609 -29.85 -0.09 19.13
CA ALA A 609 -30.87 -0.51 20.10
C ALA A 609 -30.83 -2.02 20.39
N ARG A 610 -30.42 -2.85 19.42
CA ARG A 610 -30.25 -4.30 19.59
C ARG A 610 -28.88 -4.71 20.11
N GLY A 611 -27.93 -3.78 20.25
CA GLY A 611 -26.53 -4.10 20.52
C GLY A 611 -25.84 -4.82 19.36
N ASP A 612 -26.37 -4.70 18.15
CA ASP A 612 -25.89 -5.34 16.92
C ASP A 612 -24.92 -4.39 16.20
N LEU A 613 -23.76 -4.17 16.80
CA LEU A 613 -22.67 -3.41 16.18
C LEU A 613 -21.46 -4.32 16.00
N PRO A 614 -20.83 -4.37 14.82
CA PRO A 614 -19.63 -5.17 14.62
C PRO A 614 -18.41 -4.56 15.32
N ALA A 615 -17.27 -5.25 15.26
CA ALA A 615 -16.02 -4.78 15.86
C ALA A 615 -15.54 -3.45 15.25
N PHE A 616 -15.81 -3.22 13.97
CA PHE A 616 -15.49 -1.97 13.29
C PHE A 616 -16.69 -1.42 12.51
N THR A 617 -17.03 -0.16 12.75
CA THR A 617 -18.13 0.52 12.07
C THR A 617 -17.62 1.82 11.46
N ALA A 618 -17.92 2.05 10.20
CA ALA A 618 -17.76 3.36 9.57
C ALA A 618 -19.12 3.99 9.28
N ILE A 619 -19.19 5.31 9.41
CA ILE A 619 -20.38 6.10 9.13
C ILE A 619 -19.98 7.24 8.20
N GLU A 620 -20.61 7.31 7.04
CA GLU A 620 -20.34 8.36 6.06
C GLU A 620 -21.53 9.33 5.92
N PRO A 621 -21.27 10.65 5.96
CA PRO A 621 -22.30 11.67 5.81
C PRO A 621 -22.84 11.75 4.37
N GLN A 622 -23.81 12.62 4.16
CA GLN A 622 -24.34 12.95 2.85
C GLN A 622 -23.40 13.94 2.14
N MET A 623 -22.53 13.40 1.26
CA MET A 623 -21.44 14.12 0.59
C MET A 623 -21.71 14.49 -0.88
N HIS A 624 -22.72 13.90 -1.51
CA HIS A 624 -22.91 13.98 -2.98
C HIS A 624 -24.30 14.47 -3.41
N ALA A 625 -25.10 14.92 -2.44
CA ALA A 625 -26.43 15.44 -2.70
C ALA A 625 -26.77 16.58 -1.75
N HIS A 626 -27.18 17.71 -2.31
CA HIS A 626 -27.60 18.84 -1.51
C HIS A 626 -28.97 18.58 -0.85
N PRO A 627 -29.19 19.04 0.40
CA PRO A 627 -28.17 19.68 1.23
C PRO A 627 -27.22 18.67 1.87
N GLU A 628 -25.92 18.94 1.79
CA GLU A 628 -24.85 18.11 2.36
C GLU A 628 -24.74 18.34 3.88
N ASP A 629 -24.24 17.32 4.61
CA ASP A 629 -24.02 17.37 6.06
C ASP A 629 -22.63 16.82 6.47
N ASP A 630 -21.67 16.90 5.56
CA ASP A 630 -20.31 16.37 5.68
C ASP A 630 -19.25 17.40 6.07
N ASP A 631 -19.62 18.67 6.22
CA ASP A 631 -18.74 19.84 6.38
C ASP A 631 -17.91 20.23 5.14
N HIS A 632 -18.03 19.57 3.99
CA HIS A 632 -17.34 20.00 2.76
C HIS A 632 -17.87 21.38 2.32
N PRO A 633 -17.07 22.40 1.95
CA PRO A 633 -17.64 23.62 1.35
C PRO A 633 -18.46 23.27 0.08
N ASP A 634 -19.69 23.72 -0.13
CA ASP A 634 -20.44 24.75 0.56
C ASP A 634 -21.51 24.22 1.52
N ALA A 635 -21.35 23.00 2.06
CA ALA A 635 -22.12 22.52 3.18
C ALA A 635 -22.03 23.48 4.38
N ASP A 636 -23.17 23.68 5.02
CA ASP A 636 -23.27 24.48 6.24
C ASP A 636 -22.83 23.61 7.43
N MET A 637 -21.78 24.01 8.15
CA MET A 637 -21.29 23.24 9.30
C MET A 637 -22.30 23.11 10.43
N HIS A 638 -23.36 23.93 10.43
CA HIS A 638 -24.49 23.70 11.33
C HIS A 638 -25.15 22.33 11.08
N ARG A 639 -25.21 21.86 9.82
CA ARG A 639 -25.73 20.54 9.44
C ARG A 639 -24.77 19.42 9.84
N GLY A 640 -23.46 19.59 9.62
CA GLY A 640 -22.46 18.61 10.06
C GLY A 640 -22.48 18.39 11.57
N GLN A 641 -22.63 19.45 12.36
CA GLN A 641 -22.84 19.32 13.80
C GLN A 641 -24.12 18.55 14.16
N GLN A 642 -25.23 18.80 13.46
CA GLN A 642 -26.47 18.04 13.66
C GLN A 642 -26.28 16.56 13.31
N PHE A 643 -25.54 16.27 12.23
CA PHE A 643 -25.20 14.92 11.82
C PHE A 643 -24.39 14.20 12.89
N ILE A 644 -23.23 14.75 13.30
CA ILE A 644 -22.37 14.18 14.34
C ILE A 644 -23.13 14.04 15.66
N LYS A 645 -23.96 15.02 16.03
CA LYS A 645 -24.81 14.93 17.22
C LYS A 645 -25.81 13.79 17.15
N ARG A 646 -26.48 13.61 16.01
CA ARG A 646 -27.42 12.49 15.79
C ARG A 646 -26.72 11.15 15.96
N ILE A 647 -25.50 11.00 15.43
CA ILE A 647 -24.71 9.77 15.61
C ILE A 647 -24.35 9.57 17.09
N TYR A 648 -23.85 10.60 17.76
CA TYR A 648 -23.53 10.57 19.19
C TYR A 648 -24.74 10.18 20.05
N ASP A 649 -25.88 10.85 19.87
CA ASP A 649 -27.12 10.57 20.60
C ASP A 649 -27.60 9.14 20.33
N THR A 650 -27.45 8.65 19.09
CA THR A 650 -27.83 7.28 18.72
C THR A 650 -26.95 6.27 19.45
N LEU A 651 -25.63 6.41 19.41
CA LEU A 651 -24.68 5.51 20.07
C LEU A 651 -24.89 5.51 21.60
N THR A 652 -25.03 6.69 22.20
CA THR A 652 -25.21 6.84 23.66
C THR A 652 -26.60 6.41 24.15
N SER A 653 -27.58 6.22 23.26
CA SER A 653 -28.90 5.70 23.63
C SER A 653 -28.85 4.27 24.19
N ASN A 654 -27.84 3.48 23.82
CA ASN A 654 -27.56 2.18 24.41
C ASN A 654 -26.29 2.25 25.27
N GLN A 655 -26.47 2.52 26.57
CA GLN A 655 -25.35 2.69 27.51
C GLN A 655 -24.44 1.46 27.62
N ALA A 656 -24.97 0.24 27.49
CA ALA A 656 -24.16 -0.97 27.58
C ALA A 656 -23.21 -1.13 26.37
N LEU A 657 -23.68 -0.74 25.18
CA LEU A 657 -22.86 -0.69 23.97
C LEU A 657 -21.87 0.48 24.04
N TRP A 658 -22.33 1.67 24.41
CA TRP A 658 -21.50 2.88 24.50
C TRP A 658 -20.32 2.72 25.46
N GLN A 659 -20.50 2.04 26.60
CA GLN A 659 -19.41 1.78 27.56
C GLN A 659 -18.25 0.96 27.00
N LYS A 660 -18.44 0.33 25.83
CA LYS A 660 -17.45 -0.50 25.15
C LYS A 660 -17.11 -0.02 23.73
N THR A 661 -17.55 1.19 23.38
CA THR A 661 -17.33 1.82 22.08
C THR A 661 -16.30 2.93 22.18
#